data_AF-A0A6G0W865-F1
#
_entry.id   AF-A0A6G0W865-F1
#
_cell.length_a   1.000
_cell.length_b   1.000
_cell.length_c   1.000
_cell.angle_alpha   90.00
_cell.angle_beta   90.00
_cell.angle_gamma   90.00
#
_symmetry.space_group_name_H-M   'P 1'
#
loop_
_entity.id
_entity.type
_entity.pdbx_description
1 polymer ?
#
loop_
_entity_poly.entity_id
_entity_poly.type
_entity_poly.pdbx_seq_one_letter_code
_entity_poly.pdbx_strand_id
1 'polypeptide(L)'
;MGAAAADSTSITIDMNKEKEEKPKQAPQFDFFGTITSLAVGLPLAIVIVIAFALTPAVYAVYFISLVLFCIIAPLLQARSWLGAAHEWESFALLLRLKFTESAFFRKHVKTLDKIAKVENERDYDAPMKRLVKAQLKAVKDLITGGSQFIEVKDTMSLGSVVVSTIFFLIYFLRFALLKFEIGDVNSKLHDALAIILPLLLSEELAAGMSVVLLWTKWTKVSKMISDRFKVQYYDEDDDDEYSDSEEEYEEEDEENSEEEGEDDEARSPSVAEGASELENDEPLHDGQHNSSAVQVAKTPEQLAADKKKRQEAKEEFNDMVSEQCHTAGVGAVDMTGAASFFTALWTLLFLFQGYVVDNYGNFESGRKELMTDLYWACVIYSFFVVLFCYLPFFNSSSDKQKKEYESVAASCSSYLLMDHLGRIQDKIVEKLINDDENRLGETYPAMMRLRKHAVQQLEDSDLISYVLYIVALSTYNFFVGGADDADERVLEPINEISSFHWSTEMGEKSDGEPVDDVFPSFLLKPKPPARPDNDNEEEDDSPEPPAEMTLFSIPVMGFTTLKQCLIERSLTDFKAIHTNAIVQDKDIYMHNDLMAVGLEVKVMTGYTVCIYIMAGSGSEFGHGPIYATVSDKLKPVISLRPRYEQKRKMKFTKVSEKDQLRALATCTLAIDPKDAEQGFELEQTFYRPSMTGAAPKKDD
;
A
#
# COMPACT_ATOMS: atom_id res chain seq x y z
N MET A 1 28.45 58.57 62.73
CA MET A 1 27.00 58.86 62.57
C MET A 1 26.34 57.60 62.02
N GLY A 2 25.50 56.96 62.84
CA GLY A 2 24.65 55.78 62.51
C GLY A 2 25.39 54.48 62.18
N ALA A 3 26.08 53.84 63.14
CA ALA A 3 25.60 52.71 63.96
C ALA A 3 25.54 51.38 63.17
N ALA A 4 26.62 50.59 63.15
CA ALA A 4 26.95 49.55 64.13
C ALA A 4 26.10 48.28 63.99
N ALA A 5 26.69 47.23 63.40
CA ALA A 5 26.29 45.84 63.61
C ALA A 5 27.54 44.97 63.51
N ALA A 6 27.76 44.18 64.56
CA ALA A 6 28.99 43.49 64.88
C ALA A 6 29.07 42.09 64.22
N ASP A 7 30.32 41.66 64.06
CA ASP A 7 30.76 40.32 63.69
C ASP A 7 30.05 39.20 64.47
N SER A 8 29.68 38.13 63.75
CA SER A 8 29.77 36.78 64.29
C SER A 8 30.26 35.83 63.21
N THR A 9 31.41 35.21 63.50
CA THR A 9 32.16 34.28 62.67
C THR A 9 31.33 33.06 62.28
N SER A 10 31.19 32.87 60.96
CA SER A 10 30.58 31.72 60.30
C SER A 10 31.58 30.56 60.18
N ILE A 11 31.22 29.40 60.74
CA ILE A 11 31.71 28.09 60.30
C ILE A 11 30.47 27.29 59.92
N THR A 12 30.16 27.27 58.62
CA THR A 12 29.15 26.38 58.03
C THR A 12 29.89 25.22 57.36
N ILE A 13 29.62 24.02 57.86
CA ILE A 13 30.06 22.74 57.33
C ILE A 13 29.14 22.33 56.18
N ASP A 14 29.78 21.73 55.17
CA ASP A 14 29.27 21.28 53.89
C ASP A 14 27.94 20.52 53.89
N MET A 15 27.21 20.78 52.81
CA MET A 15 26.00 20.10 52.37
C MET A 15 26.32 18.78 51.64
N ASN A 16 25.27 17.97 51.50
CA ASN A 16 25.00 16.96 50.46
C ASN A 16 25.34 15.50 50.77
N LYS A 17 24.38 14.82 51.42
CA LYS A 17 23.71 13.65 50.80
C LYS A 17 22.53 13.21 51.66
N GLU A 18 21.30 13.55 51.27
CA GLU A 18 20.13 12.80 51.69
C GLU A 18 19.09 12.79 50.58
N LYS A 19 18.66 11.57 50.21
CA LYS A 19 17.64 11.28 49.21
C LYS A 19 16.30 11.74 49.77
N GLU A 20 15.64 12.68 49.09
CA GLU A 20 14.21 12.92 49.31
C GLU A 20 13.40 11.76 48.72
N GLU A 21 12.94 10.86 49.58
CA GLU A 21 11.78 10.02 49.29
C GLU A 21 10.53 10.89 49.24
N LYS A 22 9.94 11.03 48.04
CA LYS A 22 8.57 11.56 47.91
C LYS A 22 7.59 10.64 48.65
N PRO A 23 6.65 11.17 49.44
CA PRO A 23 5.64 10.36 50.11
C PRO A 23 4.77 9.68 49.05
N LYS A 24 4.62 8.35 49.16
CA LYS A 24 3.66 7.55 48.37
C LYS A 24 2.26 8.10 48.60
N GLN A 25 1.74 8.85 47.62
CA GLN A 25 0.31 9.12 47.52
C GLN A 25 -0.41 7.77 47.36
N ALA A 26 -1.35 7.51 48.26
CA ALA A 26 -2.25 6.37 48.14
C ALA A 26 -2.99 6.44 46.79
N PRO A 27 -3.26 5.29 46.14
CA PRO A 27 -3.97 5.27 44.87
C PRO A 27 -5.35 5.89 45.08
N GLN A 28 -5.55 7.10 44.56
CA GLN A 28 -6.89 7.65 44.41
C GLN A 28 -7.58 6.78 43.36
N PHE A 29 -8.49 5.93 43.85
CA PHE A 29 -9.35 5.13 43.01
C PHE A 29 -10.25 6.10 42.23
N ASP A 30 -9.93 6.32 40.96
CA ASP A 30 -10.72 7.17 40.06
C ASP A 30 -12.02 6.43 39.72
N PHE A 31 -12.97 6.55 40.63
CA PHE A 31 -14.29 5.91 40.55
C PHE A 31 -15.05 6.38 39.30
N PHE A 32 -14.82 7.61 38.83
CA PHE A 32 -15.43 8.14 37.62
C PHE A 32 -14.78 7.56 36.36
N GLY A 33 -13.44 7.48 36.28
CA GLY A 33 -12.73 6.84 35.17
C GLY A 33 -13.00 5.34 35.04
N THR A 34 -13.20 4.66 36.16
CA THR A 34 -13.49 3.21 36.19
C THR A 34 -14.96 2.93 35.83
N ILE A 35 -15.90 3.80 36.22
CA ILE A 35 -17.31 3.67 35.84
C ILE A 35 -17.55 4.04 34.37
N THR A 36 -16.89 5.06 33.82
CA THR A 36 -16.98 5.33 32.37
C THR A 36 -16.31 4.22 31.55
N SER A 37 -15.18 3.66 32.02
CA SER A 37 -14.55 2.47 31.44
C SER A 37 -15.46 1.24 31.44
N LEU A 38 -16.16 0.95 32.55
CA LEU A 38 -17.09 -0.19 32.63
C LEU A 38 -18.41 0.05 31.89
N ALA A 39 -18.96 1.26 31.94
CA ALA A 39 -20.22 1.62 31.30
C ALA A 39 -20.11 1.71 29.77
N VAL A 40 -18.91 1.98 29.24
CA VAL A 40 -18.63 1.97 27.79
C VAL A 40 -18.05 0.61 27.35
N GLY A 41 -17.22 -0.03 28.17
CA GLY A 41 -16.55 -1.29 27.84
C GLY A 41 -17.48 -2.51 27.80
N LEU A 42 -18.47 -2.59 28.69
CA LEU A 42 -19.44 -3.70 28.71
C LEU A 42 -20.36 -3.73 27.47
N PRO A 43 -21.01 -2.62 27.05
CA PRO A 43 -21.78 -2.60 25.81
C PRO A 43 -20.89 -2.81 24.58
N LEU A 44 -19.65 -2.29 24.56
CA LEU A 44 -18.71 -2.58 23.46
C LEU A 44 -18.39 -4.08 23.37
N ALA A 45 -18.10 -4.74 24.50
CA ALA A 45 -17.83 -6.17 24.53
C ALA A 45 -19.06 -7.01 24.11
N ILE A 46 -20.26 -6.62 24.53
CA ILE A 46 -21.52 -7.27 24.12
C ILE A 46 -21.77 -7.05 22.62
N VAL A 47 -21.55 -5.84 22.10
CA VAL A 47 -21.64 -5.55 20.66
C VAL A 47 -20.63 -6.36 19.86
N ILE A 48 -19.40 -6.52 20.35
CA ILE A 48 -18.37 -7.35 19.71
C ILE A 48 -18.79 -8.83 19.73
N VAL A 49 -19.25 -9.37 20.86
CA VAL A 49 -19.69 -10.78 20.96
C VAL A 49 -20.91 -11.05 20.08
N ILE A 50 -21.88 -10.14 20.04
CA ILE A 50 -23.05 -10.22 19.16
C ILE A 50 -22.65 -10.08 17.70
N ALA A 51 -21.73 -9.16 17.37
CA ALA A 51 -21.18 -9.04 16.02
C ALA A 51 -20.49 -10.34 15.59
N PHE A 52 -19.67 -10.96 16.45
CA PHE A 52 -19.03 -12.25 16.17
C PHE A 52 -20.03 -13.40 16.03
N ALA A 53 -21.09 -13.43 16.85
CA ALA A 53 -22.15 -14.44 16.75
C ALA A 53 -23.06 -14.26 15.52
N LEU A 54 -23.25 -13.01 15.07
CA LEU A 54 -24.02 -12.66 13.87
C LEU A 54 -23.18 -12.74 12.58
N THR A 55 -21.85 -12.72 12.68
CA THR A 55 -20.94 -12.77 11.52
C THR A 55 -21.26 -13.94 10.58
N PRO A 56 -21.51 -15.19 11.04
CA PRO A 56 -21.86 -16.30 10.16
C PRO A 56 -23.20 -16.10 9.44
N ALA A 57 -24.19 -15.53 10.14
CA ALA A 57 -25.52 -15.27 9.56
C ALA A 57 -25.45 -14.12 8.53
N VAL A 58 -24.72 -13.05 8.84
CA VAL A 58 -24.44 -11.95 7.92
C VAL A 58 -23.66 -12.46 6.70
N TYR A 59 -22.70 -13.36 6.91
CA TYR A 59 -21.94 -13.97 5.82
C TYR A 59 -22.80 -14.88 4.94
N ALA A 60 -23.70 -15.68 5.55
CA ALA A 60 -24.66 -16.50 4.80
C ALA A 60 -25.61 -15.63 3.97
N VAL A 61 -26.14 -14.54 4.54
CA VAL A 61 -26.98 -13.57 3.82
C VAL A 61 -26.16 -12.88 2.71
N TYR A 62 -24.92 -12.51 2.98
CA TYR A 62 -24.01 -11.93 2.00
C TYR A 62 -23.74 -12.89 0.84
N PHE A 63 -23.39 -14.15 1.13
CA PHE A 63 -23.19 -15.20 0.13
C PHE A 63 -24.44 -15.42 -0.73
N ILE A 64 -25.61 -15.56 -0.10
CA ILE A 64 -26.88 -15.70 -0.81
C ILE A 64 -27.14 -14.47 -1.68
N SER A 65 -26.92 -13.25 -1.16
CA SER A 65 -27.10 -12.02 -1.92
C SER A 65 -26.15 -11.91 -3.11
N LEU A 66 -24.90 -12.38 -2.97
CA LEU A 66 -23.92 -12.45 -4.06
C LEU A 66 -24.35 -13.44 -5.13
N VAL A 67 -24.77 -14.64 -4.75
CA VAL A 67 -25.25 -15.67 -5.69
C VAL A 67 -26.46 -15.14 -6.45
N LEU A 68 -27.43 -14.52 -5.75
CA LEU A 68 -28.58 -13.88 -6.38
C LEU A 68 -28.14 -12.76 -7.32
N PHE A 69 -27.21 -11.90 -6.91
CA PHE A 69 -26.72 -10.81 -7.75
C PHE A 69 -25.95 -11.31 -8.99
N CYS A 70 -25.12 -12.33 -8.85
CA CYS A 70 -24.32 -12.85 -9.95
C CYS A 70 -25.14 -13.69 -10.94
N ILE A 71 -26.16 -14.41 -10.49
CA ILE A 71 -26.99 -15.27 -11.34
C ILE A 71 -28.22 -14.51 -11.88
N ILE A 72 -28.91 -13.74 -11.04
CA ILE A 72 -30.19 -13.11 -11.39
C ILE A 72 -29.99 -11.76 -12.08
N ALA A 73 -29.00 -10.95 -11.67
CA ALA A 73 -28.84 -9.62 -12.29
C ALA A 73 -28.52 -9.66 -13.80
N PRO A 74 -27.76 -10.66 -14.32
CA PRO A 74 -27.61 -10.83 -15.75
C PRO A 74 -28.90 -11.26 -16.47
N LEU A 75 -29.71 -12.12 -15.83
CA LEU A 75 -31.01 -12.54 -16.37
C LEU A 75 -32.00 -11.37 -16.48
N LEU A 76 -31.92 -10.41 -15.55
CA LEU A 76 -32.73 -9.20 -15.54
C LEU A 76 -32.18 -8.06 -16.40
N GLN A 77 -31.12 -8.29 -17.19
CA GLN A 77 -30.39 -7.26 -17.97
C GLN A 77 -29.85 -6.08 -17.14
N ALA A 78 -29.92 -6.15 -15.81
CA ALA A 78 -29.32 -5.16 -14.92
C ALA A 78 -27.79 -5.20 -14.97
N ARG A 79 -27.20 -6.28 -15.51
CA ARG A 79 -25.76 -6.52 -15.55
C ARG A 79 -25.37 -7.27 -16.83
N SER A 80 -24.31 -6.85 -17.51
CA SER A 80 -23.85 -7.48 -18.77
C SER A 80 -23.10 -8.79 -18.49
N TRP A 81 -23.55 -9.90 -19.05
CA TRP A 81 -22.87 -11.21 -18.97
C TRP A 81 -21.52 -11.19 -19.70
N LEU A 82 -20.47 -11.69 -19.05
CA LEU A 82 -19.10 -11.69 -19.59
C LEU A 82 -18.60 -13.06 -20.06
N GLY A 83 -19.34 -14.13 -19.80
CA GLY A 83 -18.90 -15.51 -20.02
C GLY A 83 -18.66 -16.23 -18.69
N ALA A 84 -18.84 -17.55 -18.66
CA ALA A 84 -18.83 -18.33 -17.43
C ALA A 84 -17.50 -18.22 -16.65
N ALA A 85 -16.36 -18.31 -17.34
CA ALA A 85 -15.03 -18.19 -16.72
C ALA A 85 -14.82 -16.82 -16.05
N HIS A 86 -15.17 -15.72 -16.74
CA HIS A 86 -15.00 -14.37 -16.20
C HIS A 86 -16.02 -14.02 -15.10
N GLU A 87 -17.24 -14.56 -15.17
CA GLU A 87 -18.22 -14.41 -14.08
C GLU A 87 -17.77 -15.17 -12.83
N TRP A 88 -17.16 -16.35 -13.01
CA TRP A 88 -16.58 -17.13 -11.91
C TRP A 88 -15.41 -16.39 -11.25
N GLU A 89 -14.48 -15.84 -12.03
CA GLU A 89 -13.38 -15.03 -11.49
C GLU A 89 -13.90 -13.78 -10.76
N SER A 90 -14.87 -13.07 -11.34
CA SER A 90 -15.54 -11.92 -10.68
C SER A 90 -16.24 -12.32 -9.38
N PHE A 91 -16.85 -13.50 -9.34
CA PHE A 91 -17.49 -14.07 -8.15
C PHE A 91 -16.48 -14.46 -7.08
N ALA A 92 -15.37 -15.11 -7.46
CA ALA A 92 -14.28 -15.45 -6.55
C ALA A 92 -13.65 -14.19 -5.91
N LEU A 93 -13.45 -13.12 -6.69
CA LEU A 93 -13.01 -11.83 -6.16
C LEU A 93 -14.03 -11.23 -5.17
N LEU A 94 -15.34 -11.35 -5.44
CA LEU A 94 -16.38 -10.88 -4.52
C LEU A 94 -16.44 -11.71 -3.23
N LEU A 95 -16.32 -13.03 -3.31
CA LEU A 95 -16.24 -13.90 -2.13
C LEU A 95 -15.05 -13.55 -1.23
N ARG A 96 -13.93 -13.17 -1.83
CA ARG A 96 -12.74 -12.65 -1.12
C ARG A 96 -12.92 -11.20 -0.62
N LEU A 97 -14.12 -10.62 -0.74
CA LEU A 97 -14.44 -9.22 -0.39
C LEU A 97 -13.62 -8.18 -1.18
N LYS A 98 -13.04 -8.56 -2.32
CA LYS A 98 -12.27 -7.68 -3.21
C LYS A 98 -13.18 -6.97 -4.21
N PHE A 99 -14.13 -6.19 -3.70
CA PHE A 99 -15.18 -5.54 -4.51
C PHE A 99 -14.62 -4.62 -5.60
N THR A 100 -13.60 -3.83 -5.28
CA THR A 100 -12.97 -2.89 -6.22
C THR A 100 -12.25 -3.64 -7.34
N GLU A 101 -11.52 -4.71 -7.01
CA GLU A 101 -10.85 -5.55 -8.00
C GLU A 101 -11.85 -6.25 -8.91
N SER A 102 -12.95 -6.79 -8.35
CA SER A 102 -14.01 -7.42 -9.13
C SER A 102 -14.70 -6.43 -10.07
N ALA A 103 -15.03 -5.23 -9.59
CA ALA A 103 -15.63 -4.18 -10.41
C ALA A 103 -14.68 -3.71 -11.53
N PHE A 104 -13.39 -3.56 -11.22
CA PHE A 104 -12.37 -3.21 -12.21
C PHE A 104 -12.22 -4.31 -13.27
N PHE A 105 -12.01 -5.56 -12.82
CA PHE A 105 -11.88 -6.73 -13.69
C PHE A 105 -13.08 -6.83 -14.62
N ARG A 106 -14.30 -6.80 -14.08
CA ARG A 106 -15.53 -6.89 -14.85
C ARG A 106 -15.62 -5.83 -15.96
N LYS A 107 -15.21 -4.60 -15.64
CA LYS A 107 -15.27 -3.47 -16.58
C LYS A 107 -14.19 -3.53 -17.65
N HIS A 108 -13.04 -4.13 -17.35
CA HIS A 108 -11.83 -4.04 -18.18
C HIS A 108 -11.33 -5.39 -18.73
N VAL A 109 -11.94 -6.52 -18.38
CA VAL A 109 -11.54 -7.86 -18.85
C VAL A 109 -11.50 -7.95 -20.36
N LYS A 110 -12.50 -7.42 -21.07
CA LYS A 110 -12.50 -7.35 -22.55
C LYS A 110 -11.37 -6.50 -23.12
N THR A 111 -10.78 -5.59 -22.34
CA THR A 111 -9.62 -4.79 -22.75
C THR A 111 -8.34 -5.58 -22.51
N LEU A 112 -8.25 -6.30 -21.40
CA LEU A 112 -7.14 -7.22 -21.11
C LEU A 112 -7.08 -8.35 -22.14
N ASP A 113 -8.22 -8.94 -22.52
CA ASP A 113 -8.26 -9.99 -23.55
C ASP A 113 -7.92 -9.46 -24.94
N LYS A 114 -8.11 -8.16 -25.18
CA LYS A 114 -7.66 -7.53 -26.43
C LYS A 114 -6.14 -7.39 -26.44
N ILE A 115 -5.54 -6.99 -25.32
CA ILE A 115 -4.09 -6.85 -25.17
C ILE A 115 -3.39 -8.18 -25.44
N ALA A 116 -3.91 -9.28 -24.90
CA ALA A 116 -3.38 -10.62 -25.14
C ALA A 116 -3.46 -11.08 -26.62
N LYS A 117 -4.23 -10.37 -27.46
CA LYS A 117 -4.45 -10.69 -28.89
C LYS A 117 -3.81 -9.65 -29.83
N VAL A 118 -3.02 -8.73 -29.31
CA VAL A 118 -2.37 -7.70 -30.13
C VAL A 118 -1.10 -8.27 -30.77
N GLU A 119 -1.10 -8.36 -32.09
CA GLU A 119 0.09 -8.77 -32.88
C GLU A 119 1.01 -7.58 -33.20
N ASN A 120 0.46 -6.37 -33.33
CA ASN A 120 1.21 -5.16 -33.68
C ASN A 120 1.40 -4.25 -32.49
N GLU A 121 2.63 -3.80 -32.22
CA GLU A 121 2.90 -2.98 -31.05
C GLU A 121 2.02 -1.71 -30.98
N ARG A 122 1.75 -1.06 -32.12
CA ARG A 122 0.95 0.19 -32.19
C ARG A 122 -0.47 0.04 -31.64
N ASP A 123 -1.01 -1.17 -31.58
CA ASP A 123 -2.38 -1.42 -31.13
C ASP A 123 -2.48 -1.51 -29.58
N TYR A 124 -1.36 -1.48 -28.86
CA TYR A 124 -1.33 -1.43 -27.39
C TYR A 124 -1.74 -0.07 -26.82
N ASP A 125 -1.55 1.03 -27.54
CA ASP A 125 -1.66 2.39 -26.96
C ASP A 125 -3.07 2.70 -26.43
N ALA A 126 -4.10 2.46 -27.25
CA ALA A 126 -5.48 2.73 -26.86
C ALA A 126 -5.96 1.89 -25.65
N PRO A 127 -5.78 0.55 -25.61
CA PRO A 127 -6.17 -0.25 -24.46
C PRO A 127 -5.33 0.06 -23.21
N MET A 128 -4.01 0.23 -23.33
CA MET A 128 -3.16 0.58 -22.18
C MET A 128 -3.51 1.93 -21.58
N LYS A 129 -3.70 2.95 -22.43
CA LYS A 129 -4.15 4.27 -21.98
C LYS A 129 -5.46 4.19 -21.19
N ARG A 130 -6.41 3.35 -21.61
CA ARG A 130 -7.69 3.16 -20.90
C ARG A 130 -7.52 2.46 -19.55
N LEU A 131 -6.66 1.44 -19.46
CA LEU A 131 -6.39 0.73 -18.21
C LEU A 131 -5.72 1.65 -17.19
N VAL A 132 -4.66 2.35 -17.61
CA VAL A 132 -3.98 3.34 -16.77
C VAL A 132 -4.94 4.41 -16.28
N LYS A 133 -5.75 5.00 -17.18
CA LYS A 133 -6.73 6.03 -16.80
C LYS A 133 -7.71 5.51 -15.75
N ALA A 134 -8.16 4.28 -15.92
CA ALA A 134 -9.10 3.66 -15.00
C ALA A 134 -8.49 3.42 -13.62
N GLN A 135 -7.20 3.06 -13.55
CA GLN A 135 -6.50 2.90 -12.27
C GLN A 135 -6.21 4.21 -11.59
N LEU A 136 -5.68 5.21 -12.32
CA LEU A 136 -5.47 6.54 -11.78
C LEU A 136 -6.77 7.10 -11.21
N LYS A 137 -7.87 6.92 -11.94
CA LYS A 137 -9.20 7.27 -11.44
C LYS A 137 -9.57 6.48 -10.18
N ALA A 138 -9.35 5.17 -10.15
CA ALA A 138 -9.66 4.35 -8.99
C ALA A 138 -8.88 4.81 -7.74
N VAL A 139 -7.58 5.09 -7.87
CA VAL A 139 -6.75 5.62 -6.77
C VAL A 139 -7.29 6.99 -6.32
N LYS A 140 -7.56 7.90 -7.25
CA LYS A 140 -8.11 9.22 -6.95
C LYS A 140 -9.48 9.16 -6.27
N ASP A 141 -10.35 8.25 -6.70
CA ASP A 141 -11.67 8.02 -6.09
C ASP A 141 -11.51 7.50 -4.65
N LEU A 142 -10.52 6.64 -4.36
CA LEU A 142 -10.23 6.16 -3.00
C LEU A 142 -9.74 7.28 -2.06
N ILE A 143 -8.86 8.15 -2.55
CA ILE A 143 -8.34 9.29 -1.78
C ILE A 143 -9.44 10.35 -1.57
N THR A 144 -10.22 10.64 -2.61
CA THR A 144 -11.34 11.60 -2.53
C THR A 144 -12.41 11.10 -1.56
N GLY A 145 -12.72 9.80 -1.58
CA GLY A 145 -13.65 9.19 -0.64
C GLY A 145 -13.19 9.32 0.82
N GLY A 146 -11.87 9.17 1.07
CA GLY A 146 -11.30 9.42 2.41
C GLY A 146 -11.43 10.88 2.86
N SER A 147 -11.19 11.84 1.95
CA SER A 147 -11.32 13.26 2.25
C SER A 147 -12.77 13.64 2.57
N GLN A 148 -13.72 13.13 1.78
CA GLN A 148 -15.15 13.33 2.02
C GLN A 148 -15.58 12.69 3.33
N PHE A 149 -15.10 11.47 3.62
CA PHE A 149 -15.38 10.79 4.87
C PHE A 149 -14.91 11.62 6.09
N ILE A 150 -13.71 12.22 6.02
CA ILE A 150 -13.22 13.13 7.06
C ILE A 150 -14.13 14.37 7.18
N GLU A 151 -14.48 15.01 6.06
CA GLU A 151 -15.40 16.17 6.10
C GLU A 151 -16.75 15.83 6.74
N VAL A 152 -17.36 14.70 6.38
CA VAL A 152 -18.65 14.28 6.96
C VAL A 152 -18.47 13.92 8.44
N LYS A 153 -17.36 13.28 8.83
CA LYS A 153 -17.04 13.02 10.24
C LYS A 153 -16.84 14.32 11.03
N ASP A 154 -16.29 15.37 10.43
CA ASP A 154 -16.10 16.69 11.05
C ASP A 154 -17.42 17.42 11.30
N THR A 155 -18.42 17.21 10.44
CA THR A 155 -19.74 17.85 10.58
C THR A 155 -20.66 17.11 11.54
N MET A 156 -20.38 15.85 11.86
CA MET A 156 -21.19 15.04 12.75
C MET A 156 -21.15 15.52 14.20
N SER A 157 -22.31 15.49 14.84
CA SER A 157 -22.45 15.84 16.25
C SER A 157 -22.78 14.60 17.06
N LEU A 158 -21.96 14.29 18.07
CA LEU A 158 -22.30 13.27 19.07
C LEU A 158 -23.67 13.55 19.73
N GLY A 159 -24.10 14.81 19.74
CA GLY A 159 -25.39 15.24 20.27
C GLY A 159 -26.59 14.58 19.58
N SER A 160 -26.56 14.35 18.27
CA SER A 160 -27.67 13.71 17.54
C SER A 160 -27.88 12.27 18.01
N VAL A 161 -26.78 11.52 18.19
CA VAL A 161 -26.79 10.14 18.66
C VAL A 161 -27.21 10.04 20.12
N VAL A 162 -26.72 10.95 20.97
CA VAL A 162 -27.12 11.03 22.38
C VAL A 162 -28.61 11.35 22.52
N VAL A 163 -29.12 12.33 21.78
CA VAL A 163 -30.55 12.69 21.77
C VAL A 163 -31.40 11.51 21.31
N SER A 164 -31.00 10.83 20.23
CA SER A 164 -31.66 9.64 19.72
C SER A 164 -31.69 8.49 20.75
N THR A 165 -30.59 8.30 21.47
CA THR A 165 -30.49 7.32 22.55
C THR A 165 -31.42 7.66 23.71
N ILE A 166 -31.49 8.93 24.11
CA ILE A 166 -32.41 9.40 25.15
C ILE A 166 -33.87 9.15 24.72
N PHE A 167 -34.23 9.46 23.48
CA PHE A 167 -35.57 9.14 22.95
C PHE A 167 -35.87 7.65 23.01
N PHE A 168 -34.90 6.80 22.65
CA PHE A 168 -35.06 5.34 22.72
C PHE A 168 -35.20 4.84 24.16
N LEU A 169 -34.43 5.39 25.11
CA LEU A 169 -34.53 5.06 26.53
C LEU A 169 -35.86 5.52 27.15
N ILE A 170 -36.35 6.71 26.79
CA ILE A 170 -37.66 7.21 27.23
C ILE A 170 -38.77 6.30 26.68
N TYR A 171 -38.66 5.92 25.41
CA TYR A 171 -39.56 4.95 24.78
C TYR A 171 -39.57 3.62 25.55
N PHE A 172 -38.40 3.07 25.87
CA PHE A 172 -38.26 1.82 26.61
C PHE A 172 -38.80 1.92 28.05
N LEU A 173 -38.53 3.03 28.74
CA LEU A 173 -39.03 3.29 30.08
C LEU A 173 -40.56 3.42 30.10
N ARG A 174 -41.15 4.04 29.08
CA ARG A 174 -42.60 4.09 28.90
C ARG A 174 -43.19 2.70 28.67
N PHE A 175 -42.53 1.88 27.88
CA PHE A 175 -42.89 0.47 27.68
C PHE A 175 -42.85 -0.34 28.99
N ALA A 176 -41.81 -0.13 29.80
CA ALA A 176 -41.66 -0.77 31.09
C ALA A 176 -42.77 -0.35 32.08
N LEU A 177 -43.16 0.93 32.08
CA LEU A 177 -44.27 1.44 32.89
C LEU A 177 -45.63 0.84 32.47
N LEU A 178 -45.78 0.48 31.19
CA LEU A 178 -46.94 -0.21 30.63
C LEU A 178 -46.81 -1.75 30.71
N LYS A 179 -45.90 -2.27 31.54
CA LYS A 179 -45.67 -3.71 31.74
C LYS A 179 -45.39 -4.50 30.46
N PHE A 180 -44.85 -3.84 29.43
CA PHE A 180 -44.56 -4.43 28.12
C PHE A 180 -45.79 -4.94 27.35
N GLU A 181 -46.99 -4.45 27.68
CA GLU A 181 -48.21 -4.77 26.92
C GLU A 181 -48.28 -3.92 25.64
N ILE A 182 -48.10 -4.57 24.48
CA ILE A 182 -48.03 -3.89 23.15
C ILE A 182 -49.31 -3.11 22.84
N GLY A 183 -50.47 -3.63 23.25
CA GLY A 183 -51.77 -3.01 22.96
C GLY A 183 -52.03 -1.67 23.68
N ASP A 184 -51.28 -1.37 24.75
CA ASP A 184 -51.44 -0.15 25.55
C ASP A 184 -50.54 1.00 25.06
N VAL A 185 -49.71 0.73 24.05
CA VAL A 185 -48.76 1.70 23.50
C VAL A 185 -49.48 2.59 22.50
N ASN A 186 -49.16 3.88 22.51
CA ASN A 186 -49.71 4.79 21.51
C ASN A 186 -48.93 4.68 20.20
N SER A 187 -49.58 4.27 19.12
CA SER A 187 -48.99 4.17 17.77
C SER A 187 -48.36 5.48 17.29
N LYS A 188 -48.87 6.64 17.72
CA LYS A 188 -48.28 7.96 17.40
C LYS A 188 -46.84 8.12 17.90
N LEU A 189 -46.45 7.36 18.92
CA LEU A 189 -45.07 7.34 19.40
C LEU A 189 -44.13 6.69 18.38
N HIS A 190 -44.60 5.62 17.71
CA HIS A 190 -43.86 4.98 16.62
C HIS A 190 -43.77 5.88 15.40
N ASP A 191 -44.85 6.58 15.03
CA ASP A 191 -44.82 7.56 13.93
C ASP A 191 -43.80 8.69 14.18
N ALA A 192 -43.73 9.20 15.42
CA ALA A 192 -42.76 10.22 15.79
C ALA A 192 -41.32 9.69 15.70
N LEU A 193 -41.05 8.47 16.17
CA LEU A 193 -39.73 7.84 16.07
C LEU A 193 -39.35 7.53 14.62
N ALA A 194 -40.32 7.15 13.77
CA ALA A 194 -40.15 6.88 12.34
C ALA A 194 -39.67 8.10 11.55
N ILE A 195 -39.97 9.31 12.05
CA ILE A 195 -39.59 10.58 11.42
C ILE A 195 -38.30 11.11 12.04
N ILE A 196 -38.23 11.14 13.38
CA ILE A 196 -37.14 11.82 14.11
C ILE A 196 -35.84 11.03 14.01
N LEU A 197 -35.84 9.72 14.22
CA LEU A 197 -34.60 8.94 14.28
C LEU A 197 -33.89 8.86 12.92
N PRO A 198 -34.57 8.56 11.80
CA PRO A 198 -33.95 8.57 10.47
C PRO A 198 -33.35 9.92 10.08
N LEU A 199 -34.02 11.01 10.46
CA LEU A 199 -33.57 12.38 10.16
C LEU A 199 -32.37 12.79 11.02
N LEU A 200 -32.29 12.33 12.26
CA LEU A 200 -31.20 12.65 13.18
C LEU A 200 -29.95 11.77 13.00
N LEU A 201 -30.09 10.57 12.40
CA LEU A 201 -29.04 9.56 12.38
C LEU A 201 -28.56 9.18 10.97
N SER A 202 -29.10 9.79 9.91
CA SER A 202 -28.74 9.42 8.54
C SER A 202 -27.25 9.63 8.23
N GLU A 203 -26.67 10.70 8.76
CA GLU A 203 -25.26 11.02 8.55
C GLU A 203 -24.37 10.07 9.35
N GLU A 204 -24.68 9.85 10.62
CA GLU A 204 -23.93 8.99 11.53
C GLU A 204 -24.01 7.52 11.11
N LEU A 205 -25.15 7.09 10.57
CA LEU A 205 -25.30 5.79 9.95
C LEU A 205 -24.43 5.66 8.69
N ALA A 206 -24.36 6.69 7.85
CA ALA A 206 -23.50 6.71 6.68
C ALA A 206 -22.02 6.58 7.09
N ALA A 207 -21.53 7.41 8.01
CA ALA A 207 -20.15 7.26 8.50
C ALA A 207 -19.91 5.94 9.20
N GLY A 208 -20.87 5.42 9.99
CA GLY A 208 -20.74 4.13 10.65
C GLY A 208 -20.49 3.01 9.63
N MET A 209 -21.27 3.01 8.54
CA MET A 209 -21.09 2.06 7.44
C MET A 209 -19.78 2.27 6.70
N SER A 210 -19.38 3.51 6.44
CA SER A 210 -18.09 3.83 5.82
C SER A 210 -16.92 3.34 6.68
N VAL A 211 -16.99 3.47 8.01
CA VAL A 211 -15.97 2.95 8.94
C VAL A 211 -15.94 1.42 8.92
N VAL A 212 -17.09 0.76 8.93
CA VAL A 212 -17.12 -0.72 8.82
C VAL A 212 -16.49 -1.17 7.51
N LEU A 213 -16.83 -0.52 6.39
CA LEU A 213 -16.23 -0.87 5.10
C LEU A 213 -14.73 -0.63 5.08
N LEU A 214 -14.28 0.49 5.66
CA LEU A 214 -12.87 0.80 5.82
C LEU A 214 -12.16 -0.27 6.67
N TRP A 215 -12.76 -0.72 7.78
CA TRP A 215 -12.25 -1.84 8.57
C TRP A 215 -12.21 -3.14 7.76
N THR A 216 -13.29 -3.47 7.05
CA THR A 216 -13.31 -4.69 6.23
C THR A 216 -12.27 -4.65 5.12
N LYS A 217 -11.91 -3.46 4.60
CA LYS A 217 -10.93 -3.34 3.53
C LYS A 217 -9.50 -3.54 4.01
N TRP A 218 -9.17 -3.03 5.20
CA TRP A 218 -7.78 -2.91 5.65
C TRP A 218 -7.41 -3.80 6.84
N THR A 219 -8.37 -4.39 7.55
CA THR A 219 -8.05 -5.23 8.72
C THR A 219 -7.68 -6.65 8.33
N LYS A 220 -6.89 -7.30 9.20
CA LYS A 220 -6.56 -8.73 9.14
C LYS A 220 -7.79 -9.65 9.05
N VAL A 221 -9.00 -9.17 9.29
CA VAL A 221 -10.24 -9.94 9.05
C VAL A 221 -10.42 -10.22 7.55
N SER A 222 -10.15 -9.27 6.65
CA SER A 222 -10.15 -9.53 5.21
C SER A 222 -9.02 -10.49 4.82
N LYS A 223 -7.84 -10.36 5.42
CA LYS A 223 -6.72 -11.31 5.23
C LYS A 223 -7.07 -12.72 5.72
N MET A 224 -7.63 -12.86 6.92
CA MET A 224 -8.08 -14.13 7.49
C MET A 224 -9.20 -14.77 6.67
N ILE A 225 -10.11 -13.96 6.12
CA ILE A 225 -11.14 -14.44 5.18
C ILE A 225 -10.47 -14.88 3.87
N SER A 226 -9.58 -14.07 3.29
CA SER A 226 -8.83 -14.42 2.07
C SER A 226 -8.00 -15.69 2.23
N ASP A 227 -7.31 -15.86 3.35
CA ASP A 227 -6.48 -17.03 3.66
C ASP A 227 -7.32 -18.27 3.98
N ARG A 228 -8.49 -18.14 4.63
CA ARG A 228 -9.44 -19.26 4.78
C ARG A 228 -10.03 -19.72 3.44
N PHE A 229 -10.08 -18.83 2.44
CA PHE A 229 -10.49 -19.15 1.07
C PHE A 229 -9.32 -19.46 0.13
N LYS A 230 -8.07 -19.48 0.62
CA LYS A 230 -6.99 -20.27 0.01
C LYS A 230 -7.25 -21.75 0.34
N VAL A 231 -8.38 -22.28 -0.12
CA VAL A 231 -8.56 -23.72 -0.24
C VAL A 231 -7.66 -24.16 -1.39
N GLN A 232 -6.83 -25.15 -1.09
CA GLN A 232 -5.80 -25.77 -1.90
C GLN A 232 -6.14 -25.81 -3.40
N TYR A 233 -5.37 -25.06 -4.18
CA TYR A 233 -4.95 -25.46 -5.52
C TYR A 233 -3.42 -25.45 -5.45
N TYR A 234 -2.88 -26.46 -4.78
CA TYR A 234 -1.66 -27.06 -5.31
C TYR A 234 -2.16 -27.90 -6.48
N ASP A 235 -1.58 -27.70 -7.66
CA ASP A 235 -1.67 -28.67 -8.73
C ASP A 235 -1.36 -30.03 -8.11
N GLU A 236 -2.34 -30.93 -8.12
CA GLU A 236 -2.05 -32.34 -7.89
C GLU A 236 -1.09 -32.70 -9.01
N ASP A 237 0.12 -33.10 -8.61
CA ASP A 237 1.15 -33.63 -9.48
C ASP A 237 0.51 -34.61 -10.49
N ASP A 238 0.54 -34.26 -11.77
CA ASP A 238 0.25 -35.16 -12.89
C ASP A 238 1.37 -36.23 -12.95
N ASP A 239 1.37 -37.15 -11.98
CA ASP A 239 2.00 -38.47 -12.11
C ASP A 239 1.06 -39.37 -12.93
N ASP A 240 0.79 -38.99 -14.18
CA ASP A 240 0.17 -39.89 -15.15
C ASP A 240 1.24 -40.78 -15.77
N GLU A 241 1.47 -41.88 -15.05
CA GLU A 241 2.05 -43.14 -15.49
C GLU A 241 1.46 -43.53 -16.87
N TYR A 242 2.23 -43.29 -17.94
CA TYR A 242 1.93 -43.72 -19.30
C TYR A 242 1.75 -45.24 -19.34
N SER A 243 0.49 -45.69 -19.36
CA SER A 243 0.11 -47.05 -19.76
C SER A 243 -0.07 -47.07 -21.27
N ASP A 244 0.81 -47.83 -21.93
CA ASP A 244 0.74 -48.31 -23.30
C ASP A 244 -0.69 -48.50 -23.84
N SER A 245 -0.94 -47.91 -25.01
CA SER A 245 -1.77 -48.54 -26.02
C SER A 245 -1.17 -48.29 -27.40
N GLU A 246 -0.60 -49.37 -27.91
CA GLU A 246 -0.14 -49.65 -29.27
C GLU A 246 -1.04 -49.04 -30.35
N GLU A 247 -0.45 -48.42 -31.38
CA GLU A 247 -0.79 -48.65 -32.79
C GLU A 247 0.26 -47.95 -33.68
N GLU A 248 1.19 -48.78 -34.16
CA GLU A 248 2.32 -48.46 -35.02
C GLU A 248 1.90 -48.69 -36.50
N TYR A 249 2.09 -47.68 -37.35
CA TYR A 249 2.11 -47.85 -38.81
C TYR A 249 3.53 -47.57 -39.32
N GLU A 250 4.13 -48.65 -39.82
CA GLU A 250 5.09 -48.79 -40.93
C GLU A 250 5.90 -47.55 -41.35
N GLU A 251 7.22 -47.59 -41.09
CA GLU A 251 8.21 -47.13 -42.07
C GLU A 251 9.38 -48.11 -42.17
N GLU A 252 9.76 -48.33 -43.43
CA GLU A 252 10.76 -49.25 -43.94
C GLU A 252 12.20 -48.71 -43.78
N ASP A 253 13.10 -49.65 -43.51
CA ASP A 253 14.43 -49.82 -44.13
C ASP A 253 15.66 -48.97 -43.75
N GLU A 254 16.75 -49.75 -43.70
CA GLU A 254 18.20 -49.47 -43.81
C GLU A 254 18.98 -49.08 -42.54
N GLU A 255 19.52 -50.06 -41.80
CA GLU A 255 20.79 -50.79 -42.00
C GLU A 255 22.09 -50.01 -41.66
N ASN A 256 22.68 -50.47 -40.54
CA ASN A 256 24.07 -50.97 -40.44
C ASN A 256 25.19 -49.97 -40.10
N SER A 257 25.77 -50.09 -38.90
CA SER A 257 27.04 -50.81 -38.70
C SER A 257 27.57 -50.68 -37.27
N GLU A 258 28.07 -51.82 -36.80
CA GLU A 258 28.71 -52.12 -35.52
C GLU A 258 30.14 -51.55 -35.42
N GLU A 259 30.64 -51.40 -34.19
CA GLU A 259 31.97 -51.82 -33.68
C GLU A 259 32.22 -51.06 -32.35
N GLU A 260 32.10 -51.73 -31.20
CA GLU A 260 33.16 -52.45 -30.46
C GLU A 260 34.27 -51.55 -29.87
N GLY A 261 34.55 -51.70 -28.57
CA GLY A 261 35.69 -51.04 -27.93
C GLY A 261 35.68 -51.00 -26.40
N GLU A 262 35.84 -52.19 -25.83
CA GLU A 262 36.24 -52.60 -24.48
C GLU A 262 37.27 -51.75 -23.68
N ASP A 263 37.34 -52.07 -22.36
CA ASP A 263 38.51 -52.02 -21.45
C ASP A 263 38.90 -50.70 -20.72
N ASP A 264 39.34 -50.64 -19.45
CA ASP A 264 39.39 -51.58 -18.31
C ASP A 264 39.91 -50.83 -17.05
N GLU A 265 39.86 -51.51 -15.90
CA GLU A 265 40.75 -51.38 -14.70
C GLU A 265 40.66 -50.23 -13.66
N ALA A 266 39.92 -50.53 -12.58
CA ALA A 266 40.38 -50.72 -11.18
C ALA A 266 41.61 -49.98 -10.60
N ARG A 267 41.42 -49.32 -9.42
CA ARG A 267 42.05 -49.67 -8.12
C ARG A 267 41.75 -48.68 -6.99
N SER A 268 41.24 -49.19 -5.87
CA SER A 268 41.36 -48.61 -4.51
C SER A 268 42.59 -49.23 -3.79
N PRO A 269 42.82 -49.12 -2.46
CA PRO A 269 42.35 -48.18 -1.40
C PRO A 269 43.51 -47.76 -0.41
N SER A 270 43.14 -47.22 0.76
CA SER A 270 43.83 -47.27 2.09
C SER A 270 44.36 -45.92 2.62
N VAL A 271 44.44 -45.58 3.92
CA VAL A 271 43.79 -45.88 5.23
C VAL A 271 44.51 -44.98 6.28
N ALA A 272 43.83 -44.65 7.38
CA ALA A 272 44.33 -44.29 8.74
C ALA A 272 44.71 -42.84 9.14
N GLU A 273 43.86 -42.29 10.04
CA GLU A 273 44.08 -41.85 11.43
C GLU A 273 45.32 -41.03 11.87
N GLY A 274 45.07 -40.00 12.71
CA GLY A 274 46.02 -39.55 13.74
C GLY A 274 45.85 -38.10 14.23
N ALA A 275 45.63 -37.91 15.54
CA ALA A 275 45.28 -36.67 16.24
C ALA A 275 46.47 -35.84 16.79
N SER A 276 46.23 -34.55 17.12
CA SER A 276 46.77 -33.73 18.26
C SER A 276 46.54 -32.23 17.97
N GLU A 277 45.77 -31.47 18.77
CA GLU A 277 46.07 -30.74 20.03
C GLU A 277 46.80 -29.37 19.89
N LEU A 278 46.15 -28.32 20.43
CA LEU A 278 46.64 -27.01 20.92
C LEU A 278 47.19 -25.96 19.93
N GLU A 279 46.55 -24.79 19.84
CA GLU A 279 47.01 -23.52 20.45
C GLU A 279 45.99 -22.37 20.23
N ASN A 280 45.85 -21.51 21.25
CA ASN A 280 45.09 -20.27 21.20
C ASN A 280 45.91 -19.20 20.47
N ASP A 281 45.30 -18.41 19.59
CA ASP A 281 45.65 -17.01 19.38
C ASP A 281 44.47 -16.28 18.71
N GLU A 282 44.02 -15.19 19.33
CA GLU A 282 43.14 -14.19 18.70
C GLU A 282 43.88 -13.51 17.53
N PRO A 283 43.14 -13.07 16.50
CA PRO A 283 43.49 -11.78 15.94
C PRO A 283 42.30 -10.85 15.69
N LEU A 284 42.66 -9.56 15.80
CA LEU A 284 41.93 -8.35 15.45
C LEU A 284 40.97 -8.50 14.26
N HIS A 285 39.75 -8.01 14.47
CA HIS A 285 38.80 -7.70 13.40
C HIS A 285 39.23 -6.40 12.68
N ASP A 286 40.11 -6.53 11.69
CA ASP A 286 40.24 -5.53 10.63
C ASP A 286 39.23 -5.87 9.53
N GLY A 287 38.27 -4.96 9.35
CA GLY A 287 37.29 -5.02 8.29
C GLY A 287 37.92 -4.67 6.95
N GLN A 288 37.96 -5.64 6.04
CA GLN A 288 38.12 -5.39 4.61
C GLN A 288 37.34 -6.47 3.85
N HIS A 289 36.16 -6.08 3.36
CA HIS A 289 35.46 -6.79 2.29
C HIS A 289 36.33 -6.72 1.04
N ASN A 290 37.00 -7.83 0.74
CA ASN A 290 37.35 -8.28 -0.59
C ASN A 290 37.74 -9.76 -0.45
N SER A 291 36.74 -10.63 -0.51
CA SER A 291 36.94 -12.03 -0.80
C SER A 291 35.77 -12.52 -1.61
N SER A 292 36.04 -12.81 -2.87
CA SER A 292 35.30 -13.78 -3.68
C SER A 292 35.34 -15.11 -2.93
N ALA A 293 34.46 -15.27 -1.94
CA ALA A 293 34.33 -16.46 -1.14
C ALA A 293 33.27 -17.34 -1.78
N VAL A 294 33.68 -18.58 -2.07
CA VAL A 294 32.87 -19.76 -2.37
C VAL A 294 31.46 -19.61 -1.80
N GLN A 295 30.46 -19.43 -2.67
CA GLN A 295 29.06 -19.57 -2.29
C GLN A 295 28.87 -21.01 -1.83
N VAL A 296 28.85 -21.24 -0.52
CA VAL A 296 28.34 -22.49 0.04
C VAL A 296 26.89 -22.57 -0.40
N ALA A 297 26.59 -23.50 -1.32
CA ALA A 297 25.25 -23.69 -1.82
C ALA A 297 24.29 -23.82 -0.63
N LYS A 298 23.38 -22.86 -0.48
CA LYS A 298 22.35 -22.89 0.56
C LYS A 298 21.55 -24.17 0.37
N THR A 299 21.26 -24.86 1.47
CA THR A 299 20.39 -26.04 1.42
C THR A 299 18.97 -25.63 0.99
N PRO A 300 18.19 -26.51 0.33
CA PRO A 300 16.80 -26.21 -0.05
C PRO A 300 15.93 -25.77 1.13
N GLU A 301 16.18 -26.30 2.33
CA GLU A 301 15.50 -25.90 3.57
C GLU A 301 15.84 -24.46 3.99
N GLN A 302 17.10 -24.04 3.82
CA GLN A 302 17.53 -22.67 4.10
C GLN A 302 16.95 -21.68 3.08
N LEU A 303 16.89 -22.06 1.80
CA LEU A 303 16.24 -21.26 0.75
C LEU A 303 14.74 -21.10 1.04
N ALA A 304 14.03 -22.18 1.36
CA ALA A 304 12.61 -22.11 1.71
C ALA A 304 12.36 -21.24 2.97
N ALA A 305 13.24 -21.32 3.97
CA ALA A 305 13.16 -20.49 5.17
C ALA A 305 13.43 -19.00 4.87
N ASP A 306 14.42 -18.69 4.04
CA ASP A 306 14.72 -17.32 3.60
C ASP A 306 13.58 -16.74 2.75
N LYS A 307 13.02 -17.52 1.82
CA LYS A 307 11.84 -17.15 1.02
C LYS A 307 10.64 -16.81 1.91
N LYS A 308 10.36 -17.66 2.91
CA LYS A 308 9.28 -17.42 3.87
C LYS A 308 9.49 -16.13 4.66
N LYS A 309 10.70 -15.88 5.19
CA LYS A 309 11.02 -14.64 5.92
C LYS A 309 10.86 -13.41 5.04
N ARG A 310 11.31 -13.47 3.79
CA ARG A 310 11.16 -12.36 2.83
C ARG A 310 9.69 -12.07 2.52
N GLN A 311 8.88 -13.13 2.36
CA GLN A 311 7.43 -12.98 2.18
C GLN A 311 6.77 -12.38 3.43
N GLU A 312 7.16 -12.81 4.63
CA GLU A 312 6.70 -12.23 5.90
C GLU A 312 7.07 -10.73 5.98
N ALA A 313 8.28 -10.34 5.58
CA ALA A 313 8.72 -8.93 5.55
C ALA A 313 7.94 -8.08 4.53
N LYS A 314 7.65 -8.62 3.34
CA LYS A 314 6.79 -7.96 2.33
C LYS A 314 5.37 -7.79 2.84
N GLU A 315 4.83 -8.80 3.51
CA GLU A 315 3.51 -8.74 4.13
C GLU A 315 3.47 -7.73 5.28
N GLU A 316 4.50 -7.66 6.10
CA GLU A 316 4.62 -6.68 7.19
C GLU A 316 4.65 -5.24 6.65
N PHE A 317 5.45 -4.99 5.61
CA PHE A 317 5.45 -3.70 4.91
C PHE A 317 4.04 -3.32 4.42
N ASN A 318 3.37 -4.24 3.73
CA ASN A 318 2.03 -3.99 3.21
C ASN A 318 1.00 -3.78 4.35
N ASP A 319 1.12 -4.51 5.47
CA ASP A 319 0.28 -4.36 6.64
C ASP A 319 0.48 -2.97 7.28
N MET A 320 1.73 -2.49 7.43
CA MET A 320 2.05 -1.17 7.98
C MET A 320 1.54 -0.02 7.10
N VAL A 321 1.71 -0.11 5.78
CA VAL A 321 1.18 0.89 4.85
C VAL A 321 -0.36 0.83 4.82
N SER A 322 -0.95 -0.36 4.88
CA SER A 322 -2.40 -0.56 4.96
C SER A 322 -2.98 0.06 6.23
N GLU A 323 -2.31 -0.10 7.37
CA GLU A 323 -2.70 0.54 8.64
C GLU A 323 -2.64 2.07 8.54
N GLN A 324 -1.61 2.61 7.88
CA GLN A 324 -1.52 4.04 7.63
C GLN A 324 -2.69 4.54 6.76
N CYS A 325 -2.98 3.85 5.65
CA CYS A 325 -4.07 4.23 4.75
C CYS A 325 -5.44 4.05 5.41
N HIS A 326 -5.60 3.03 6.26
CA HIS A 326 -6.76 2.86 7.13
C HIS A 326 -6.92 4.05 8.09
N THR A 327 -5.85 4.42 8.80
CA THR A 327 -5.87 5.51 9.79
C THR A 327 -6.19 6.86 9.15
N ALA A 328 -5.72 7.06 7.92
CA ALA A 328 -6.07 8.22 7.11
C ALA A 328 -7.51 8.17 6.57
N GLY A 329 -8.19 7.03 6.55
CA GLY A 329 -9.52 6.90 5.96
C GLY A 329 -9.51 6.70 4.45
N VAL A 330 -8.35 6.39 3.85
CA VAL A 330 -8.23 6.15 2.41
C VAL A 330 -9.05 4.94 2.00
N GLY A 331 -9.95 5.14 1.05
CA GLY A 331 -10.88 4.11 0.58
C GLY A 331 -12.16 3.97 1.40
N ALA A 332 -12.43 4.90 2.32
CA ALA A 332 -13.79 5.11 2.79
C ALA A 332 -14.67 5.48 1.59
N VAL A 333 -15.79 4.77 1.44
CA VAL A 333 -16.74 5.01 0.36
C VAL A 333 -17.87 5.86 0.92
N ASP A 334 -18.37 6.80 0.12
CA ASP A 334 -19.58 7.55 0.44
C ASP A 334 -20.77 6.58 0.56
N MET A 335 -21.31 6.47 1.76
CA MET A 335 -22.42 5.60 2.12
C MET A 335 -23.73 6.37 2.32
N THR A 336 -23.79 7.65 1.98
CA THR A 336 -25.02 8.46 2.12
C THR A 336 -26.21 7.84 1.38
N GLY A 337 -25.99 7.34 0.16
CA GLY A 337 -27.01 6.63 -0.62
C GLY A 337 -27.51 5.35 0.07
N ALA A 338 -26.59 4.52 0.56
CA ALA A 338 -26.94 3.31 1.31
C ALA A 338 -27.65 3.66 2.63
N ALA A 339 -27.21 4.71 3.33
CA ALA A 339 -27.83 5.20 4.55
C ALA A 339 -29.24 5.69 4.29
N SER A 340 -29.49 6.39 3.18
CA SER A 340 -30.84 6.79 2.77
C SER A 340 -31.77 5.59 2.54
N PHE A 341 -31.24 4.49 1.99
CA PHE A 341 -31.98 3.25 1.83
C PHE A 341 -32.28 2.57 3.17
N PHE A 342 -31.26 2.44 4.04
CA PHE A 342 -31.44 1.82 5.36
C PHE A 342 -32.37 2.65 6.26
N THR A 343 -32.27 3.97 6.23
CA THR A 343 -33.16 4.88 6.95
C THR A 343 -34.59 4.79 6.43
N ALA A 344 -34.81 4.69 5.11
CA ALA A 344 -36.14 4.46 4.54
C ALA A 344 -36.72 3.10 4.94
N LEU A 345 -35.91 2.03 4.91
CA LEU A 345 -36.30 0.72 5.42
C LEU A 345 -36.65 0.80 6.92
N TRP A 346 -35.86 1.55 7.68
CA TRP A 346 -36.06 1.74 9.12
C TRP A 346 -37.36 2.48 9.44
N THR A 347 -37.70 3.53 8.67
CA THR A 347 -39.01 4.20 8.72
C THR A 347 -40.14 3.20 8.45
N LEU A 348 -39.99 2.32 7.46
CA LEU A 348 -40.99 1.30 7.15
C LEU A 348 -41.18 0.30 8.30
N LEU A 349 -40.10 -0.07 9.01
CA LEU A 349 -40.18 -0.92 10.20
C LEU A 349 -40.94 -0.23 11.35
N PHE A 350 -40.74 1.07 11.57
CA PHE A 350 -41.53 1.81 12.58
C PHE A 350 -43.00 1.95 12.21
N LEU A 351 -43.32 2.17 10.92
CA LEU A 351 -44.71 2.17 10.44
C LEU A 351 -45.36 0.80 10.62
N PHE A 352 -44.62 -0.28 10.36
CA PHE A 352 -45.07 -1.63 10.64
C PHE A 352 -45.33 -1.84 12.15
N GLN A 353 -44.44 -1.37 13.03
CA GLN A 353 -44.67 -1.42 14.47
C GLN A 353 -45.92 -0.66 14.90
N GLY A 354 -46.15 0.54 14.35
CA GLY A 354 -47.38 1.31 14.57
C GLY A 354 -48.63 0.53 14.14
N TYR A 355 -48.58 -0.11 12.97
CA TYR A 355 -49.65 -0.98 12.48
C TYR A 355 -49.94 -2.17 13.41
N VAL A 356 -48.89 -2.83 13.93
CA VAL A 356 -49.04 -3.96 14.87
C VAL A 356 -49.72 -3.50 16.15
N VAL A 357 -49.32 -2.35 16.70
CA VAL A 357 -49.90 -1.76 17.91
C VAL A 357 -51.39 -1.43 17.69
N ASP A 358 -51.73 -0.75 16.61
CA ASP A 358 -53.13 -0.37 16.31
C ASP A 358 -54.06 -1.58 16.10
N ASN A 359 -53.53 -2.69 15.58
CA ASN A 359 -54.32 -3.87 15.25
C ASN A 359 -54.16 -5.02 16.27
N TYR A 360 -53.39 -4.82 17.35
CA TYR A 360 -53.01 -5.89 18.26
C TYR A 360 -54.23 -6.63 18.85
N GLY A 361 -55.28 -5.88 19.22
CA GLY A 361 -56.53 -6.44 19.75
C GLY A 361 -57.27 -7.36 18.76
N ASN A 362 -57.14 -7.09 17.46
CA ASN A 362 -57.90 -7.72 16.38
C ASN A 362 -57.25 -8.99 15.83
N PHE A 363 -55.99 -9.30 16.19
CA PHE A 363 -55.32 -10.49 15.71
C PHE A 363 -55.80 -11.77 16.42
N GLU A 364 -55.87 -12.87 15.66
CA GLU A 364 -56.06 -14.22 16.22
C GLU A 364 -54.83 -14.65 17.04
N SER A 365 -55.01 -15.54 18.02
CA SER A 365 -53.98 -15.94 18.99
C SER A 365 -52.66 -16.41 18.36
N GLY A 366 -52.70 -17.25 17.32
CA GLY A 366 -51.47 -17.68 16.62
C GLY A 366 -50.78 -16.57 15.83
N ARG A 367 -51.54 -15.57 15.36
CA ARG A 367 -50.99 -14.40 14.67
C ARG A 367 -50.44 -13.37 15.65
N LYS A 368 -51.01 -13.29 16.87
CA LYS A 368 -50.53 -12.42 17.95
C LYS A 368 -49.12 -12.75 18.39
N GLU A 369 -48.80 -14.04 18.55
CA GLU A 369 -47.46 -14.49 18.95
C GLU A 369 -46.41 -14.09 17.89
N LEU A 370 -46.66 -14.42 16.62
CA LEU A 370 -45.77 -14.06 15.51
C LEU A 370 -45.61 -12.53 15.36
N MET A 371 -46.68 -11.75 15.48
CA MET A 371 -46.60 -10.28 15.40
C MET A 371 -45.85 -9.68 16.60
N THR A 372 -45.95 -10.30 17.77
CA THR A 372 -45.20 -9.90 18.98
C THR A 372 -43.71 -10.12 18.79
N ASP A 373 -43.31 -11.29 18.30
CA ASP A 373 -41.91 -11.60 18.02
C ASP A 373 -41.32 -10.66 16.97
N LEU A 374 -42.06 -10.44 15.87
CA LEU A 374 -41.61 -9.58 14.78
C LEU A 374 -41.51 -8.11 15.21
N TYR A 375 -42.44 -7.67 16.07
CA TYR A 375 -42.38 -6.34 16.70
C TYR A 375 -41.11 -6.16 17.53
N TRP A 376 -40.82 -7.10 18.43
CA TRP A 376 -39.63 -7.05 19.28
C TRP A 376 -38.34 -7.16 18.48
N ALA A 377 -38.30 -7.99 17.44
CA ALA A 377 -37.18 -8.04 16.51
C ALA A 377 -36.90 -6.67 15.87
N CYS A 378 -37.95 -5.94 15.46
CA CYS A 378 -37.82 -4.59 14.90
C CYS A 378 -37.34 -3.57 15.96
N VAL A 379 -37.78 -3.67 17.21
CA VAL A 379 -37.33 -2.80 18.31
C VAL A 379 -35.84 -3.04 18.60
N ILE A 380 -35.45 -4.32 18.72
CA ILE A 380 -34.06 -4.72 18.96
C ILE A 380 -33.16 -4.26 17.80
N TYR A 381 -33.58 -4.47 16.56
CA TYR A 381 -32.86 -3.96 15.38
C TYR A 381 -32.66 -2.44 15.45
N SER A 382 -33.71 -1.69 15.76
CA SER A 382 -33.63 -0.22 15.87
C SER A 382 -32.65 0.23 16.96
N PHE A 383 -32.62 -0.47 18.09
CA PHE A 383 -31.65 -0.21 19.15
C PHE A 383 -30.21 -0.45 18.67
N PHE A 384 -29.96 -1.55 17.94
CA PHE A 384 -28.65 -1.81 17.36
C PHE A 384 -28.24 -0.77 16.32
N VAL A 385 -29.16 -0.25 15.51
CA VAL A 385 -28.87 0.84 14.55
C VAL A 385 -28.45 2.11 15.29
N VAL A 386 -29.12 2.48 16.38
CA VAL A 386 -28.71 3.64 17.22
C VAL A 386 -27.34 3.40 17.85
N LEU A 387 -27.08 2.21 18.39
CA LEU A 387 -25.75 1.86 18.93
C LEU A 387 -24.66 1.92 17.85
N PHE A 388 -24.97 1.45 16.65
CA PHE A 388 -24.07 1.47 15.51
C PHE A 388 -23.67 2.90 15.11
N CYS A 389 -24.57 3.88 15.27
CA CYS A 389 -24.28 5.29 15.00
C CYS A 389 -23.25 5.90 15.98
N TYR A 390 -22.91 5.24 17.09
CA TYR A 390 -21.79 5.67 17.95
C TYR A 390 -20.42 5.31 17.37
N LEU A 391 -20.34 4.35 16.45
CA LEU A 391 -19.09 3.79 15.93
C LEU A 391 -18.13 4.86 15.38
N PRO A 392 -18.56 5.86 14.59
CA PRO A 392 -17.68 6.92 14.07
C PRO A 392 -16.94 7.72 15.15
N PHE A 393 -17.53 7.84 16.35
CA PHE A 393 -17.00 8.65 17.43
C PHE A 393 -15.93 7.93 18.26
N PHE A 394 -15.79 6.62 18.13
CA PHE A 394 -14.76 5.85 18.84
C PHE A 394 -13.40 5.82 18.10
N ASN A 395 -13.36 6.22 16.83
CA ASN A 395 -12.11 6.32 16.07
C ASN A 395 -11.50 7.74 16.18
N SER A 396 -10.18 7.81 16.40
CA SER A 396 -9.32 8.99 16.69
C SER A 396 -9.83 10.38 16.27
N SER A 397 -9.53 11.40 17.08
CA SER A 397 -10.01 12.78 16.87
C SER A 397 -9.58 13.36 15.52
N SER A 398 -10.55 13.92 14.79
CA SER A 398 -10.40 14.53 13.47
C SER A 398 -9.23 15.53 13.36
N ASP A 399 -9.02 16.41 14.34
CA ASP A 399 -8.07 17.53 14.19
C ASP A 399 -6.60 17.10 14.02
N LYS A 400 -6.19 16.00 14.67
CA LYS A 400 -4.86 15.41 14.47
C LYS A 400 -4.79 14.66 13.14
N GLN A 401 -5.87 13.96 12.79
CA GLN A 401 -5.97 13.24 11.52
C GLN A 401 -5.84 14.22 10.35
N LYS A 402 -6.49 15.38 10.39
CA LYS A 402 -6.50 16.36 9.28
C LYS A 402 -5.13 16.95 8.94
N LYS A 403 -4.31 17.26 9.94
CA LYS A 403 -2.95 17.79 9.72
C LYS A 403 -2.01 16.75 9.12
N GLU A 404 -2.14 15.50 9.55
CA GLU A 404 -1.35 14.40 9.00
C GLU A 404 -1.95 13.88 7.68
N TYR A 405 -3.25 14.08 7.45
CA TYR A 405 -3.99 13.50 6.34
C TYR A 405 -3.44 13.90 4.98
N GLU A 406 -3.13 15.18 4.74
CA GLU A 406 -2.69 15.61 3.41
C GLU A 406 -1.40 14.88 2.97
N SER A 407 -0.42 14.82 3.86
CA SER A 407 0.83 14.09 3.63
C SER A 407 0.66 12.58 3.58
N VAL A 408 -0.10 12.01 4.52
CA VAL A 408 -0.33 10.58 4.61
C VAL A 408 -1.16 10.10 3.41
N ALA A 409 -2.14 10.88 2.97
CA ALA A 409 -2.94 10.60 1.79
C ALA A 409 -2.09 10.67 0.53
N ALA A 410 -1.15 11.61 0.41
CA ALA A 410 -0.22 11.67 -0.71
C ALA A 410 0.74 10.45 -0.74
N SER A 411 1.25 10.01 0.41
CA SER A 411 2.04 8.77 0.52
C SER A 411 1.20 7.53 0.17
N CYS A 412 -0.02 7.43 0.71
CA CYS A 412 -0.96 6.36 0.39
C CYS A 412 -1.36 6.36 -1.09
N SER A 413 -1.53 7.53 -1.71
CA SER A 413 -1.79 7.66 -3.14
C SER A 413 -0.63 7.10 -3.95
N SER A 414 0.61 7.46 -3.58
CA SER A 414 1.83 6.97 -4.24
C SER A 414 2.00 5.45 -4.10
N TYR A 415 1.74 4.90 -2.92
CA TYR A 415 1.71 3.45 -2.69
C TYR A 415 0.61 2.75 -3.49
N LEU A 416 -0.64 3.22 -3.40
CA LEU A 416 -1.78 2.62 -4.11
C LEU A 416 -1.58 2.66 -5.62
N LEU A 417 -1.00 3.74 -6.14
CA LEU A 417 -0.60 3.87 -7.54
C LEU A 417 0.37 2.76 -7.94
N MET A 418 1.44 2.59 -7.16
CA MET A 418 2.45 1.55 -7.39
C MET A 418 1.85 0.15 -7.32
N ASP A 419 1.05 -0.16 -6.30
CA ASP A 419 0.41 -1.47 -6.12
C ASP A 419 -0.60 -1.77 -7.24
N HIS A 420 -1.47 -0.82 -7.59
CA HIS A 420 -2.48 -1.02 -8.64
C HIS A 420 -1.86 -1.16 -10.03
N LEU A 421 -0.83 -0.37 -10.36
CA LEU A 421 -0.12 -0.48 -11.63
C LEU A 421 0.72 -1.75 -11.69
N GLY A 422 1.36 -2.14 -10.59
CA GLY A 422 2.07 -3.42 -10.45
C GLY A 422 1.15 -4.60 -10.73
N ARG A 423 -0.01 -4.67 -10.08
CA ARG A 423 -1.00 -5.75 -10.31
C ARG A 423 -1.50 -5.83 -11.75
N ILE A 424 -1.61 -4.70 -12.47
CA ILE A 424 -1.94 -4.74 -13.89
C ILE A 424 -0.78 -5.21 -14.73
N GLN A 425 0.43 -4.75 -14.42
CA GLN A 425 1.64 -5.20 -15.10
C GLN A 425 1.74 -6.73 -14.96
N ASP A 426 1.60 -7.25 -13.74
CA ASP A 426 1.65 -8.70 -13.46
C ASP A 426 0.59 -9.46 -14.23
N LYS A 427 -0.67 -8.97 -14.27
CA LYS A 427 -1.74 -9.58 -15.06
C LYS A 427 -1.53 -9.52 -16.58
N ILE A 428 -0.85 -8.48 -17.06
CA ILE A 428 -0.48 -8.37 -18.47
C ILE A 428 0.63 -9.38 -18.78
N VAL A 429 1.64 -9.47 -17.90
CA VAL A 429 2.74 -10.42 -18.02
C VAL A 429 2.22 -11.86 -17.99
N GLU A 430 1.39 -12.22 -17.01
CA GLU A 430 0.72 -13.53 -16.89
C GLU A 430 -0.11 -13.88 -18.15
N LYS A 431 -0.82 -12.92 -18.74
CA LYS A 431 -1.62 -13.17 -19.97
C LYS A 431 -0.78 -13.26 -21.24
N LEU A 432 0.44 -12.72 -21.24
CA LEU A 432 1.32 -12.72 -22.41
C LEU A 432 2.30 -13.89 -22.37
N ILE A 433 2.73 -14.32 -21.18
CA ILE A 433 3.51 -15.53 -20.95
C ILE A 433 2.51 -16.68 -20.76
N ASN A 434 1.95 -17.20 -21.86
CA ASN A 434 1.22 -18.46 -21.79
C ASN A 434 2.27 -19.59 -21.64
N ASP A 435 2.37 -20.20 -20.45
CA ASP A 435 3.11 -21.44 -20.06
C ASP A 435 4.57 -21.67 -20.51
N ASP A 436 5.18 -20.84 -21.36
CA ASP A 436 6.58 -20.99 -21.79
C ASP A 436 7.51 -20.02 -21.04
N GLU A 437 8.45 -20.58 -20.27
CA GLU A 437 9.35 -19.89 -19.32
C GLU A 437 10.30 -18.81 -19.92
N ASN A 438 10.34 -18.60 -21.24
CA ASN A 438 11.40 -17.81 -21.90
C ASN A 438 10.98 -16.51 -22.63
N ARG A 439 9.80 -15.94 -22.36
CA ARG A 439 9.28 -14.76 -23.10
C ARG A 439 9.20 -13.43 -22.35
N LEU A 440 9.91 -13.24 -21.21
CA LEU A 440 9.89 -11.94 -20.51
C LEU A 440 10.25 -10.76 -21.43
N GLY A 441 11.20 -10.94 -22.36
CA GLY A 441 11.58 -9.92 -23.34
C GLY A 441 10.46 -9.52 -24.31
N GLU A 442 9.50 -10.40 -24.60
CA GLU A 442 8.34 -10.11 -25.45
C GLU A 442 7.28 -9.26 -24.73
N THR A 443 7.28 -9.28 -23.39
CA THR A 443 6.39 -8.46 -22.57
C THR A 443 6.90 -7.03 -22.39
N TYR A 444 8.18 -6.77 -22.69
CA TYR A 444 8.84 -5.47 -22.55
C TYR A 444 8.08 -4.31 -23.23
N PRO A 445 7.64 -4.42 -24.51
CA PRO A 445 6.91 -3.33 -25.17
C PRO A 445 5.59 -2.98 -24.47
N ALA A 446 4.89 -4.00 -23.94
CA ALA A 446 3.63 -3.79 -23.23
C ALA A 446 3.87 -3.09 -21.88
N MET A 447 4.89 -3.52 -21.12
CA MET A 447 5.27 -2.90 -19.85
C MET A 447 5.73 -1.44 -20.03
N MET A 448 6.57 -1.18 -21.03
CA MET A 448 7.06 0.16 -21.34
C MET A 448 5.93 1.11 -21.73
N ARG A 449 4.97 0.66 -22.53
CA ARG A 449 3.78 1.47 -22.89
C ARG A 449 2.87 1.72 -21.71
N LEU A 450 2.69 0.73 -20.82
CA LEU A 450 1.93 0.89 -19.57
C LEU A 450 2.56 2.00 -18.72
N ARG A 451 3.88 1.92 -18.49
CA ARG A 451 4.65 2.91 -17.69
C ARG A 451 4.67 4.29 -18.36
N LYS A 452 4.85 4.36 -19.68
CA LYS A 452 4.75 5.62 -20.45
C LYS A 452 3.39 6.28 -20.27
N HIS A 453 2.31 5.53 -20.45
CA HIS A 453 0.96 6.08 -20.30
C HIS A 453 0.64 6.44 -18.84
N ALA A 454 1.23 5.76 -17.86
CA ALA A 454 1.11 6.13 -16.45
C ALA A 454 1.75 7.49 -16.18
N VAL A 455 3.00 7.71 -16.61
CA VAL A 455 3.66 9.02 -16.50
C VAL A 455 2.91 10.10 -17.28
N GLN A 456 2.39 9.83 -18.48
CA GLN A 456 1.66 10.85 -19.25
C GLN A 456 0.31 11.26 -18.64
N GLN A 457 -0.30 10.42 -17.80
CA GLN A 457 -1.64 10.65 -17.27
C GLN A 457 -1.68 11.09 -15.80
N LEU A 458 -0.58 10.94 -15.07
CA LEU A 458 -0.46 11.44 -13.71
C LEU A 458 -0.56 12.96 -13.66
N GLU A 459 -1.13 13.51 -12.59
CA GLU A 459 -1.07 14.96 -12.33
C GLU A 459 0.35 15.36 -11.85
N ASP A 460 0.73 16.63 -11.99
CA ASP A 460 2.10 17.10 -11.67
C ASP A 460 2.45 16.86 -10.21
N SER A 461 1.50 17.13 -9.31
CA SER A 461 1.64 16.85 -7.89
C SER A 461 1.85 15.37 -7.62
N ASP A 462 1.07 14.49 -8.25
CA ASP A 462 1.10 13.05 -8.01
C ASP A 462 2.39 12.42 -8.53
N LEU A 463 2.91 12.92 -9.66
CA LEU A 463 4.19 12.50 -10.20
C LEU A 463 5.32 12.82 -9.20
N ILE A 464 5.38 14.05 -8.69
CA ILE A 464 6.41 14.45 -7.73
C ILE A 464 6.25 13.70 -6.40
N SER A 465 5.00 13.48 -5.94
CA SER A 465 4.72 12.66 -4.75
C SER A 465 5.27 11.25 -4.91
N TYR A 466 4.99 10.62 -6.06
CA TYR A 466 5.49 9.28 -6.38
C TYR A 466 7.01 9.24 -6.38
N VAL A 467 7.68 10.22 -7.00
CA VAL A 467 9.15 10.25 -7.06
C VAL A 467 9.77 10.43 -5.67
N LEU A 468 9.27 11.35 -4.86
CA LEU A 468 9.73 11.53 -3.48
C LEU A 468 9.45 10.29 -2.62
N TYR A 469 8.34 9.61 -2.85
CA TYR A 469 8.01 8.35 -2.19
C TYR A 469 9.00 7.24 -2.54
N ILE A 470 9.40 7.07 -3.80
CA ILE A 470 10.41 6.04 -4.15
C ILE A 470 11.79 6.42 -3.60
N VAL A 471 12.18 7.69 -3.65
CA VAL A 471 13.43 8.14 -3.00
C VAL A 471 13.40 7.82 -1.50
N ALA A 472 12.27 8.00 -0.82
CA ALA A 472 12.12 7.59 0.57
C ALA A 472 12.21 6.06 0.74
N LEU A 473 11.67 5.26 -0.19
CA LEU A 473 11.79 3.80 -0.15
C LEU A 473 13.22 3.29 -0.37
N SER A 474 14.13 4.12 -0.91
CA SER A 474 15.54 3.72 -1.08
C SER A 474 16.25 3.38 0.24
N THR A 475 15.74 3.87 1.38
CA THR A 475 16.26 3.54 2.72
C THR A 475 15.64 2.27 3.32
N TYR A 476 14.68 1.65 2.65
CA TYR A 476 13.99 0.46 3.13
C TYR A 476 14.52 -0.79 2.45
N ASN A 477 14.94 -1.76 3.26
CA ASN A 477 15.43 -3.06 2.82
C ASN A 477 14.29 -4.08 2.85
N PHE A 478 13.76 -4.43 1.67
CA PHE A 478 12.67 -5.39 1.52
C PHE A 478 13.06 -6.84 1.81
N PHE A 479 14.36 -7.17 1.79
CA PHE A 479 14.83 -8.51 2.12
C PHE A 479 14.87 -8.78 3.64
N VAL A 480 15.17 -7.74 4.42
CA VAL A 480 15.33 -7.83 5.88
C VAL A 480 14.07 -7.36 6.62
N GLY A 481 13.24 -6.51 5.99
CA GLY A 481 12.01 -6.01 6.62
C GLY A 481 12.28 -4.84 7.57
N GLY A 482 13.06 -3.86 7.14
CA GLY A 482 13.40 -2.71 7.97
C GLY A 482 14.29 -1.71 7.24
N ALA A 483 14.66 -0.63 7.94
CA ALA A 483 15.74 0.23 7.49
C ALA A 483 17.07 -0.22 8.07
N ASP A 484 18.14 0.01 7.30
CA ASP A 484 19.45 0.14 7.91
C ASP A 484 19.46 1.46 8.70
N ASP A 485 19.34 1.34 10.02
CA ASP A 485 19.49 2.46 10.97
C ASP A 485 20.95 2.93 10.93
N ALA A 486 21.30 3.66 9.87
CA ALA A 486 22.55 4.37 9.81
C ALA A 486 22.45 5.55 10.79
N ASP A 487 22.83 5.31 12.04
CA ASP A 487 23.09 6.30 13.09
C ASP A 487 24.25 7.27 12.72
N GLU A 488 24.61 7.32 11.44
CA GLU A 488 25.74 8.06 10.93
C GLU A 488 25.49 9.56 11.02
N ARG A 489 26.40 10.24 11.72
CA ARG A 489 26.43 11.70 11.83
C ARG A 489 26.72 12.38 10.49
N VAL A 490 27.12 11.63 9.46
CA VAL A 490 27.50 12.11 8.14
C VAL A 490 26.74 11.30 7.10
N LEU A 491 25.89 11.94 6.32
CA LEU A 491 25.12 11.27 5.28
C LEU A 491 25.96 11.13 4.00
N GLU A 492 25.89 9.96 3.41
CA GLU A 492 26.49 9.63 2.12
C GLU A 492 25.44 9.78 1.01
N PRO A 493 25.86 10.22 -0.20
CA PRO A 493 24.94 10.36 -1.32
C PRO A 493 24.37 8.98 -1.69
N ILE A 494 23.10 8.96 -2.12
CA ILE A 494 22.48 7.74 -2.64
C ILE A 494 23.25 7.32 -3.88
N ASN A 495 23.74 6.08 -3.91
CA ASN A 495 24.42 5.50 -5.06
C ASN A 495 23.43 4.63 -5.85
N GLU A 496 23.34 4.89 -7.16
CA GLU A 496 22.41 4.19 -8.06
C GLU A 496 22.74 2.69 -8.19
N ILE A 497 24.03 2.34 -8.15
CA ILE A 497 24.51 0.96 -8.32
C ILE A 497 24.23 0.13 -7.07
N SER A 498 24.46 0.70 -5.88
CA SER A 498 24.30 -0.02 -4.61
C SER A 498 22.86 -0.09 -4.12
N SER A 499 21.95 0.71 -4.69
CA SER A 499 20.55 0.70 -4.31
C SER A 499 19.77 -0.30 -5.17
N PHE A 500 19.45 -1.45 -4.58
CA PHE A 500 18.66 -2.55 -5.19
C PHE A 500 17.41 -2.07 -5.94
N HIS A 501 16.74 -1.03 -5.44
CA HIS A 501 15.55 -0.45 -6.08
C HIS A 501 15.76 0.04 -7.51
N TRP A 502 16.97 0.50 -7.82
CA TRP A 502 17.26 1.22 -9.05
C TRP A 502 18.09 0.39 -10.01
N SER A 503 18.92 -0.52 -9.52
CA SER A 503 19.78 -1.35 -10.37
C SER A 503 19.12 -2.67 -10.78
N THR A 504 18.15 -3.18 -10.03
CA THR A 504 17.61 -4.52 -10.26
C THR A 504 16.58 -4.60 -11.39
N GLU A 505 16.78 -5.59 -12.26
CA GLU A 505 15.89 -5.89 -13.38
C GLU A 505 14.85 -6.97 -13.02
N MET A 506 13.72 -6.93 -13.71
CA MET A 506 12.69 -7.96 -13.60
C MET A 506 13.23 -9.30 -14.11
N GLY A 507 12.97 -10.37 -13.36
CA GLY A 507 13.51 -11.70 -13.63
C GLY A 507 14.97 -11.90 -13.23
N GLU A 508 15.62 -10.90 -12.62
CA GLU A 508 16.94 -11.05 -12.02
C GLU A 508 16.86 -11.95 -10.78
N LYS A 509 17.91 -12.76 -10.56
CA LYS A 509 18.01 -13.63 -9.39
C LYS A 509 19.04 -13.08 -8.40
N SER A 510 18.62 -12.80 -7.18
CA SER A 510 19.50 -12.45 -6.07
C SER A 510 19.61 -13.65 -5.14
N ASP A 511 20.84 -14.13 -4.91
CA ASP A 511 21.13 -15.39 -4.19
C ASP A 511 20.40 -16.63 -4.77
N GLY A 512 20.17 -16.67 -6.09
CA GLY A 512 19.50 -17.77 -6.78
C GLY A 512 17.97 -17.71 -6.80
N GLU A 513 17.35 -16.69 -6.18
CA GLU A 513 15.90 -16.50 -6.13
C GLU A 513 15.44 -15.27 -6.94
N PRO A 514 14.29 -15.33 -7.62
CA PRO A 514 13.77 -14.21 -8.40
C PRO A 514 13.41 -13.02 -7.51
N VAL A 515 13.92 -11.83 -7.85
CA VAL A 515 13.68 -10.60 -7.08
C VAL A 515 12.22 -10.13 -7.16
N ASP A 516 11.51 -10.54 -8.22
CA ASP A 516 10.09 -10.25 -8.47
C ASP A 516 9.17 -10.73 -7.34
N ASP A 517 9.56 -11.80 -6.62
CA ASP A 517 8.79 -12.33 -5.49
C ASP A 517 8.82 -11.38 -4.29
N VAL A 518 9.88 -10.59 -4.14
CA VAL A 518 10.15 -9.76 -2.96
C VAL A 518 9.71 -8.32 -3.17
N PHE A 519 10.05 -7.73 -4.32
CA PHE A 519 9.77 -6.32 -4.59
C PHE A 519 8.40 -6.14 -5.25
N PRO A 520 7.78 -4.96 -5.11
CA PRO A 520 6.72 -4.54 -6.02
C PRO A 520 7.24 -4.54 -7.46
N SER A 521 6.63 -5.31 -8.35
CA SER A 521 7.07 -5.49 -9.75
C SER A 521 7.15 -4.18 -10.54
N PHE A 522 6.40 -3.15 -10.12
CA PHE A 522 6.41 -1.82 -10.73
C PHE A 522 7.64 -0.98 -10.36
N LEU A 523 8.41 -1.37 -9.33
CA LEU A 523 9.70 -0.75 -8.98
C LEU A 523 10.86 -1.30 -9.81
N LEU A 524 10.77 -2.55 -10.24
CA LEU A 524 11.84 -3.22 -10.98
C LEU A 524 11.98 -2.67 -12.40
N LYS A 525 13.21 -2.65 -12.93
CA LYS A 525 13.47 -2.25 -14.32
C LYS A 525 12.94 -3.32 -15.28
N PRO A 526 12.19 -2.97 -16.33
CA PRO A 526 11.77 -3.95 -17.33
C PRO A 526 13.01 -4.47 -18.06
N LYS A 527 13.18 -5.79 -18.11
CA LYS A 527 14.31 -6.40 -18.82
C LYS A 527 14.20 -6.14 -20.33
N PRO A 528 15.16 -5.46 -20.96
CA PRO A 528 15.14 -5.26 -22.41
C PRO A 528 15.24 -6.62 -23.13
N PRO A 529 14.68 -6.75 -24.34
CA PRO A 529 14.86 -7.96 -25.14
C PRO A 529 16.36 -8.20 -25.35
N ALA A 530 16.81 -9.45 -25.22
CA ALA A 530 18.20 -9.82 -25.49
C ALA A 530 18.57 -9.30 -26.89
N ARG A 531 19.58 -8.45 -26.98
CA ARG A 531 20.16 -8.10 -28.28
C ARG A 531 20.71 -9.40 -28.86
N PRO A 532 20.50 -9.70 -30.16
CA PRO A 532 21.18 -10.82 -30.78
C PRO A 532 22.68 -10.61 -30.58
N ASP A 533 23.35 -11.60 -30.01
CA ASP A 533 24.79 -11.59 -29.73
C ASP A 533 25.54 -11.26 -31.02
N ASN A 534 25.84 -9.98 -31.21
CA ASN A 534 26.88 -9.57 -32.13
C ASN A 534 28.16 -9.69 -31.30
N ASP A 535 28.83 -10.82 -31.43
CA ASP A 535 30.13 -11.15 -30.80
C ASP A 535 31.27 -10.15 -31.15
N ASN A 536 30.96 -8.98 -31.72
CA ASN A 536 31.87 -7.92 -32.13
C ASN A 536 31.53 -6.55 -31.54
N GLU A 537 30.59 -6.43 -30.60
CA GLU A 537 30.52 -5.23 -29.77
C GLU A 537 31.67 -5.33 -28.76
N GLU A 538 32.82 -4.74 -29.12
CA GLU A 538 33.84 -4.32 -28.16
C GLU A 538 33.12 -3.79 -26.93
N GLU A 539 33.42 -4.32 -25.73
CA GLU A 539 32.98 -3.75 -24.46
C GLU A 539 33.22 -2.25 -24.56
N ASP A 540 32.15 -1.49 -24.79
CA ASP A 540 32.25 -0.06 -24.97
C ASP A 540 32.70 0.46 -23.61
N ASP A 541 33.98 0.84 -23.51
CA ASP A 541 34.63 1.63 -22.45
C ASP A 541 33.97 3.03 -22.31
N SER A 542 32.66 3.09 -22.53
CA SER A 542 31.79 4.19 -22.20
C SER A 542 31.96 4.48 -20.72
N PRO A 543 32.27 5.74 -20.35
CA PRO A 543 32.61 6.11 -18.99
C PRO A 543 31.51 5.66 -18.03
N GLU A 544 31.91 4.93 -16.99
CA GLU A 544 31.04 4.43 -15.91
C GLU A 544 29.99 5.50 -15.54
N PRO A 545 28.70 5.13 -15.44
CA PRO A 545 27.66 6.08 -15.06
C PRO A 545 28.05 6.77 -13.75
N PRO A 546 27.76 8.07 -13.58
CA PRO A 546 28.21 8.81 -12.41
C PRO A 546 27.69 8.12 -11.14
N ALA A 547 28.61 7.77 -10.22
CA ALA A 547 28.37 6.94 -9.04
C ALA A 547 27.35 7.49 -8.01
N GLU A 548 26.68 8.62 -8.29
CA GLU A 548 25.90 9.39 -7.33
C GLU A 548 24.56 9.84 -7.93
N MET A 549 23.47 9.55 -7.22
CA MET A 549 22.12 9.94 -7.64
C MET A 549 21.88 11.43 -7.39
N THR A 550 21.39 12.10 -8.44
CA THR A 550 21.03 13.52 -8.46
C THR A 550 19.54 13.67 -8.68
N LEU A 551 18.97 14.85 -8.43
CA LEU A 551 17.55 15.11 -8.68
C LEU A 551 17.14 14.79 -10.13
N PHE A 552 18.01 15.07 -11.10
CA PHE A 552 17.74 14.82 -12.50
C PHE A 552 17.96 13.38 -12.96
N SER A 553 18.73 12.58 -12.21
CA SER A 553 18.95 11.17 -12.53
C SER A 553 18.00 10.20 -11.84
N ILE A 554 17.09 10.67 -10.97
CA ILE A 554 16.10 9.78 -10.34
C ILE A 554 15.27 9.08 -11.44
N PRO A 555 15.27 7.74 -11.49
CA PRO A 555 14.47 7.02 -12.46
C PRO A 555 12.99 7.07 -12.05
N VAL A 556 12.15 7.34 -13.03
CA VAL A 556 10.69 7.43 -12.88
C VAL A 556 10.07 6.24 -13.60
N MET A 557 9.42 5.37 -12.82
CA MET A 557 8.80 4.13 -13.31
C MET A 557 9.75 3.25 -14.14
N GLY A 558 11.06 3.33 -13.91
CA GLY A 558 12.08 2.49 -14.56
C GLY A 558 12.23 2.65 -16.08
N PHE A 559 11.73 3.72 -16.70
CA PHE A 559 11.92 3.95 -18.16
C PHE A 559 12.37 5.37 -18.54
N THR A 560 12.22 6.34 -17.65
CA THR A 560 12.60 7.73 -17.89
C THR A 560 13.18 8.34 -16.63
N THR A 561 13.68 9.57 -16.70
CA THR A 561 14.26 10.29 -15.55
C THR A 561 13.38 11.45 -15.13
N LEU A 562 13.53 11.90 -13.88
CA LEU A 562 12.79 13.07 -13.40
C LEU A 562 13.08 14.30 -14.26
N LYS A 563 14.31 14.48 -14.76
CA LYS A 563 14.66 15.58 -15.68
C LYS A 563 13.73 15.61 -16.88
N GLN A 564 13.57 14.47 -17.56
CA GLN A 564 12.74 14.39 -18.76
C GLN A 564 11.27 14.67 -18.45
N CYS A 565 10.77 14.15 -17.32
CA CYS A 565 9.39 14.45 -16.90
C CYS A 565 9.18 15.93 -16.58
N LEU A 566 10.12 16.58 -15.89
CA LEU A 566 10.02 18.01 -15.57
C LEU A 566 10.01 18.87 -16.84
N ILE A 567 10.88 18.54 -17.80
CA ILE A 567 10.96 19.20 -19.10
C ILE A 567 9.65 19.07 -19.86
N GLU A 568 9.15 17.85 -20.05
CA GLU A 568 7.91 17.61 -20.82
C GLU A 568 6.70 18.31 -20.19
N ARG A 569 6.68 18.39 -18.85
CA ARG A 569 5.59 19.05 -18.13
C ARG A 569 5.81 20.54 -17.92
N SER A 570 6.88 21.10 -18.47
CA SER A 570 7.26 22.51 -18.31
C SER A 570 7.36 22.94 -16.84
N LEU A 571 7.75 22.01 -15.96
CA LEU A 571 7.93 22.24 -14.53
C LEU A 571 9.35 22.76 -14.27
N THR A 572 9.50 24.08 -14.33
CA THR A 572 10.78 24.78 -14.17
C THR A 572 11.01 25.34 -12.76
N ASP A 573 9.98 25.33 -11.91
CA ASP A 573 10.03 25.86 -10.55
C ASP A 573 10.30 24.76 -9.52
N PHE A 574 11.34 24.93 -8.70
CA PHE A 574 11.65 24.04 -7.57
C PHE A 574 10.52 23.99 -6.53
N LYS A 575 9.66 25.02 -6.51
CA LYS A 575 8.47 25.07 -5.65
C LYS A 575 7.58 23.85 -5.81
N ALA A 576 7.47 23.26 -7.01
CA ALA A 576 6.66 22.06 -7.24
C ALA A 576 7.09 20.87 -6.36
N ILE A 577 8.39 20.77 -6.07
CA ILE A 577 8.99 19.75 -5.19
C ILE A 577 8.82 20.17 -3.72
N HIS A 578 9.13 21.42 -3.40
CA HIS A 578 9.10 21.92 -2.03
C HIS A 578 7.69 22.08 -1.42
N THR A 579 6.67 22.33 -2.24
CA THR A 579 5.26 22.49 -1.78
C THR A 579 4.40 21.28 -2.12
N ASN A 580 5.02 20.15 -2.44
CA ASN A 580 4.29 18.92 -2.71
C ASN A 580 3.54 18.44 -1.45
N ALA A 581 2.34 17.87 -1.63
CA ALA A 581 1.49 17.41 -0.54
C ALA A 581 2.14 16.31 0.31
N ILE A 582 3.03 15.49 -0.26
CA ILE A 582 3.71 14.40 0.47
C ILE A 582 4.71 14.90 1.52
N VAL A 583 5.16 16.15 1.40
CA VAL A 583 6.17 16.75 2.29
C VAL A 583 5.48 17.25 3.55
N GLN A 584 5.80 16.62 4.69
CA GLN A 584 5.25 16.96 6.01
C GLN A 584 5.88 18.22 6.60
N ASP A 585 7.20 18.22 6.65
CA ASP A 585 8.01 19.33 7.11
C ASP A 585 9.16 19.56 6.14
N LYS A 586 9.69 20.77 6.14
CA LYS A 586 10.73 21.18 5.21
C LYS A 586 11.59 22.26 5.80
N ASP A 587 12.87 22.15 5.52
CA ASP A 587 13.87 23.10 5.96
C ASP A 587 14.88 23.39 4.87
N ILE A 588 15.35 24.63 4.87
CA ILE A 588 16.45 25.06 4.01
C ILE A 588 17.70 25.13 4.85
N TYR A 589 18.79 24.62 4.29
CA TYR A 589 20.09 24.58 4.89
C TYR A 589 21.10 25.31 4.04
N MET A 590 22.10 25.91 4.68
CA MET A 590 23.19 26.59 3.99
C MET A 590 24.56 26.17 4.52
N HIS A 591 25.51 26.06 3.60
CA HIS A 591 26.93 25.93 3.87
C HIS A 591 27.71 26.92 2.98
N ASN A 592 28.17 28.03 3.56
CA ASN A 592 28.67 29.19 2.80
C ASN A 592 27.59 29.66 1.80
N ASP A 593 27.88 29.65 0.50
CA ASP A 593 26.96 30.03 -0.56
C ASP A 593 26.16 28.86 -1.15
N LEU A 594 26.41 27.62 -0.70
CA LEU A 594 25.75 26.42 -1.21
C LEU A 594 24.50 26.08 -0.38
N MET A 595 23.38 25.83 -1.07
CA MET A 595 22.11 25.47 -0.44
C MET A 595 21.83 23.97 -0.47
N ALA A 596 21.08 23.51 0.52
CA ALA A 596 20.45 22.20 0.52
C ALA A 596 19.01 22.32 1.06
N VAL A 597 18.12 21.45 0.60
CA VAL A 597 16.72 21.42 1.02
C VAL A 597 16.45 20.07 1.67
N GLY A 598 15.99 20.07 2.91
CA GLY A 598 15.51 18.90 3.62
C GLY A 598 13.99 18.79 3.52
N LEU A 599 13.50 17.60 3.19
CA LEU A 599 12.09 17.26 3.05
C LEU A 599 11.79 16.06 3.95
N GLU A 600 10.78 16.18 4.79
CA GLU A 600 10.30 15.10 5.65
C GLU A 600 9.12 14.38 4.96
N VAL A 601 9.28 13.07 4.74
CA VAL A 601 8.30 12.22 4.05
C VAL A 601 7.94 11.03 4.95
N LYS A 602 6.67 10.91 5.32
CA LYS A 602 6.16 9.76 6.07
C LYS A 602 5.75 8.66 5.09
N VAL A 603 6.50 7.57 5.07
CA VAL A 603 6.27 6.44 4.16
C VAL A 603 5.15 5.55 4.72
N MET A 604 5.28 5.16 5.99
CA MET A 604 4.34 4.29 6.70
C MET A 604 4.30 4.59 8.20
N THR A 605 3.40 3.93 8.93
CA THR A 605 3.26 4.09 10.38
C THR A 605 4.59 3.80 11.09
N GLY A 606 5.11 4.78 11.82
CA GLY A 606 6.38 4.66 12.53
C GLY A 606 7.64 4.75 11.65
N TYR A 607 7.49 5.11 10.36
CA TYR A 607 8.61 5.20 9.43
C TYR A 607 8.57 6.52 8.64
N THR A 608 9.44 7.44 9.03
CA THR A 608 9.62 8.76 8.43
C THR A 608 11.03 8.88 7.87
N VAL A 609 11.14 9.39 6.65
CA VAL A 609 12.41 9.56 5.94
C VAL A 609 12.64 11.04 5.69
N CYS A 610 13.84 11.50 6.04
CA CYS A 610 14.32 12.83 5.70
C CYS A 610 15.16 12.75 4.43
N ILE A 611 14.68 13.37 3.35
CA ILE A 611 15.39 13.50 2.07
C ILE A 611 16.09 14.84 2.04
N TYR A 612 17.40 14.86 1.77
CA TYR A 612 18.16 16.09 1.56
C TYR A 612 18.59 16.19 0.10
N ILE A 613 18.25 17.29 -0.55
CA ILE A 613 18.64 17.59 -1.93
C ILE A 613 19.66 18.72 -1.87
N MET A 614 20.88 18.48 -2.34
CA MET A 614 21.91 19.52 -2.42
C MET A 614 21.81 20.27 -3.75
N ALA A 615 22.04 21.59 -3.75
CA ALA A 615 22.20 22.36 -4.98
C ALA A 615 23.50 21.95 -5.70
N GLY A 616 23.49 21.98 -7.04
CA GLY A 616 24.71 21.76 -7.83
C GLY A 616 25.64 22.97 -7.79
N SER A 617 25.07 24.18 -7.78
CA SER A 617 25.81 25.43 -7.59
C SER A 617 24.94 26.47 -6.93
N GLY A 618 25.45 27.18 -5.91
CA GLY A 618 24.68 28.23 -5.21
C GLY A 618 23.32 27.74 -4.69
N SER A 619 22.25 28.23 -5.32
CA SER A 619 20.85 27.87 -5.08
C SER A 619 20.19 27.12 -6.26
N GLU A 620 20.97 26.62 -7.20
CA GLU A 620 20.51 25.92 -8.40
C GLU A 620 20.49 24.39 -8.19
N PHE A 621 19.31 23.79 -8.25
CA PHE A 621 19.05 22.37 -7.97
C PHE A 621 18.93 21.56 -9.26
N GLY A 622 19.30 20.28 -9.21
CA GLY A 622 19.21 19.38 -10.37
C GLY A 622 20.35 18.38 -10.42
N HIS A 623 21.58 18.91 -10.48
CA HIS A 623 22.82 18.13 -10.61
C HIS A 623 23.51 17.82 -9.28
N GLY A 624 23.03 18.38 -8.17
CA GLY A 624 23.58 18.08 -6.86
C GLY A 624 23.10 16.71 -6.33
N PRO A 625 23.87 16.09 -5.41
CA PRO A 625 23.56 14.79 -4.84
C PRO A 625 22.31 14.80 -3.95
N ILE A 626 21.67 13.64 -3.86
CA ILE A 626 20.54 13.36 -2.95
C ILE A 626 21.01 12.46 -1.81
N TYR A 627 20.46 12.70 -0.63
CA TYR A 627 20.67 11.91 0.59
C TYR A 627 19.31 11.53 1.15
N ALA A 628 19.19 10.34 1.74
CA ALA A 628 18.02 9.94 2.48
C ALA A 628 18.44 9.26 3.79
N THR A 629 17.68 9.47 4.86
CA THR A 629 17.94 8.86 6.17
C THR A 629 16.63 8.70 6.91
N VAL A 630 16.49 7.60 7.64
CA VAL A 630 15.34 7.38 8.52
C VAL A 630 15.49 8.27 9.74
N SER A 631 14.52 9.17 9.93
CA SER A 631 14.49 10.05 11.09
C SER A 631 13.10 10.62 11.28
N ASP A 632 12.67 10.70 12.54
CA ASP A 632 11.37 11.26 12.90
C ASP A 632 11.24 12.75 12.56
N LYS A 633 12.36 13.48 12.45
CA LYS A 633 12.38 14.94 12.21
C LYS A 633 13.64 15.42 11.50
N LEU A 634 13.49 16.52 10.79
CA LEU A 634 14.61 17.29 10.24
C LEU A 634 15.54 17.81 11.35
N LYS A 635 16.85 17.51 11.22
CA LYS A 635 17.88 17.90 12.21
C LYS A 635 18.33 19.34 11.94
N PRO A 636 18.58 20.18 12.96
CA PRO A 636 18.96 21.59 12.76
C PRO A 636 20.33 21.78 12.07
N VAL A 637 21.18 20.75 12.13
CA VAL A 637 22.51 20.72 11.53
C VAL A 637 22.71 19.35 10.92
N ILE A 638 23.13 19.33 9.66
CA ILE A 638 23.42 18.10 8.91
C ILE A 638 24.86 18.15 8.38
N SER A 639 25.51 16.99 8.32
CA SER A 639 26.82 16.86 7.68
C SER A 639 26.66 16.00 6.44
N LEU A 640 26.92 16.56 5.27
CA LEU A 640 26.77 15.88 3.99
C LEU A 640 28.15 15.70 3.35
N ARG A 641 28.40 14.54 2.73
CA ARG A 641 29.56 14.38 1.85
C ARG A 641 29.17 14.77 0.42
N PRO A 642 29.81 15.78 -0.18
CA PRO A 642 29.43 16.26 -1.51
C PRO A 642 29.67 15.22 -2.62
N ARG A 643 30.57 14.25 -2.38
CA ARG A 643 30.83 13.11 -3.24
C ARG A 643 31.22 11.89 -2.42
N TYR A 644 30.95 10.69 -2.94
CA TYR A 644 31.24 9.41 -2.30
C TYR A 644 32.74 9.25 -2.01
N GLU A 645 33.58 9.57 -2.99
CA GLU A 645 35.05 9.48 -2.88
C GLU A 645 35.69 10.58 -2.02
N GLN A 646 34.96 11.67 -1.76
CA GLN A 646 35.51 12.82 -1.03
C GLN A 646 35.34 12.66 0.48
N LYS A 647 36.47 12.55 1.19
CA LYS A 647 36.51 12.52 2.67
C LYS A 647 36.06 13.83 3.35
N ARG A 648 35.91 14.92 2.59
CA ARG A 648 35.60 16.24 3.14
C ARG A 648 34.11 16.38 3.40
N LYS A 649 33.71 16.36 4.68
CA LYS A 649 32.35 16.66 5.11
C LYS A 649 32.04 18.17 5.02
N MET A 650 30.84 18.49 4.54
CA MET A 650 30.27 19.83 4.57
C MET A 650 29.22 19.91 5.67
N LYS A 651 29.30 20.95 6.50
CA LYS A 651 28.35 21.15 7.62
C LYS A 651 27.33 22.21 7.22
N PHE A 652 26.10 21.76 7.01
CA PHE A 652 24.96 22.58 6.64
C PHE A 652 24.17 22.94 7.89
N THR A 653 23.78 24.20 8.01
CA THR A 653 23.01 24.72 9.15
C THR A 653 21.65 25.20 8.67
N LYS A 654 20.58 24.85 9.40
CA LYS A 654 19.22 25.30 9.13
C LYS A 654 19.16 26.83 9.10
N VAL A 655 18.58 27.36 8.04
CA VAL A 655 18.30 28.79 7.86
C VAL A 655 17.21 29.21 8.84
N SER A 656 17.32 30.42 9.39
CA SER A 656 16.32 30.97 10.32
C SER A 656 14.94 31.04 9.66
N GLU A 657 13.86 30.74 10.39
CA GLU A 657 12.49 30.70 9.84
C GLU A 657 12.11 31.98 9.08
N LYS A 658 12.61 33.14 9.53
CA LYS A 658 12.34 34.44 8.89
C LYS A 658 12.97 34.57 7.50
N ASP A 659 14.08 33.87 7.27
CA ASP A 659 14.86 33.95 6.03
C ASP A 659 14.60 32.76 5.10
N GLN A 660 13.94 31.68 5.58
CA GLN A 660 13.62 30.51 4.75
C GLN A 660 12.81 30.87 3.51
N LEU A 661 11.79 31.72 3.61
CA LEU A 661 11.00 32.13 2.45
C LEU A 661 11.83 32.90 1.41
N ARG A 662 12.83 33.67 1.85
CA ARG A 662 13.73 34.40 0.94
C ARG A 662 14.72 33.45 0.29
N ALA A 663 15.30 32.52 1.05
CA ALA A 663 16.18 31.49 0.52
C ALA A 663 15.43 30.61 -0.50
N LEU A 664 14.19 30.23 -0.22
CA LEU A 664 13.35 29.47 -1.14
C LEU A 664 13.11 30.20 -2.46
N ALA A 665 12.86 31.51 -2.40
CA ALA A 665 12.63 32.32 -3.59
C ALA A 665 13.87 32.41 -4.51
N THR A 666 15.06 32.07 -4.00
CA THR A 666 16.29 31.98 -4.79
C THR A 666 16.56 30.59 -5.37
N CYS A 667 15.80 29.57 -4.95
CA CYS A 667 15.96 28.21 -5.45
C CYS A 667 15.42 28.09 -6.89
N THR A 668 16.25 27.64 -7.82
CA THR A 668 15.88 27.40 -9.22
C THR A 668 16.25 25.98 -9.64
N LEU A 669 15.54 25.42 -10.62
CA LEU A 669 15.95 24.16 -11.26
C LEU A 669 16.90 24.46 -12.43
N ALA A 670 17.98 23.67 -12.55
CA ALA A 670 18.98 23.73 -13.63
C ALA A 670 18.45 23.17 -14.96
N ILE A 671 17.25 23.59 -15.39
CA ILE A 671 16.64 23.15 -16.65
C ILE A 671 16.88 24.24 -17.71
N ASP A 672 17.54 23.90 -18.82
CA ASP A 672 17.65 24.83 -19.95
C ASP A 672 16.25 25.02 -20.57
N PRO A 673 15.74 26.25 -20.69
CA PRO A 673 14.46 26.53 -21.35
C PRO A 673 14.36 25.98 -22.77
N LYS A 674 15.49 25.73 -23.44
CA LYS A 674 15.55 25.15 -24.79
C LYS A 674 15.29 23.65 -24.83
N ASP A 675 15.46 22.94 -23.71
CA ASP A 675 15.21 21.50 -23.63
C ASP A 675 13.69 21.19 -23.65
N ALA A 676 12.83 22.18 -23.35
CA ALA A 676 11.37 22.07 -23.30
C ALA A 676 10.69 21.72 -24.65
N GLU A 677 11.43 21.73 -25.76
CA GLU A 677 10.90 21.37 -27.08
C GLU A 677 10.97 19.84 -27.38
N GLN A 678 11.64 19.04 -26.53
CA GLN A 678 11.71 17.58 -26.67
C GLN A 678 10.58 16.90 -25.88
N GLY A 679 9.53 16.41 -26.57
CA GLY A 679 8.54 15.50 -25.95
C GLY A 679 9.10 14.09 -25.74
N PHE A 680 8.32 13.16 -25.15
CA PHE A 680 8.62 11.71 -25.17
C PHE A 680 8.68 11.14 -26.60
N GLU A 681 9.74 11.45 -27.34
CA GLU A 681 10.19 10.59 -28.41
C GLU A 681 10.66 9.31 -27.72
N LEU A 682 9.91 8.21 -27.92
CA LEU A 682 10.57 6.91 -27.81
C LEU A 682 11.74 7.05 -28.78
N GLU A 683 12.98 6.86 -28.32
CA GLU A 683 14.05 6.53 -29.24
C GLU A 683 13.60 5.28 -30.04
N GLN A 684 12.93 5.50 -31.16
CA GLN A 684 12.62 4.49 -32.17
C GLN A 684 13.91 4.03 -32.87
N THR A 685 15.06 4.55 -32.45
CA THR A 685 16.37 4.36 -33.07
C THR A 685 16.97 2.97 -32.83
N PHE A 686 16.46 2.14 -31.90
CA PHE A 686 17.06 0.83 -31.65
C PHE A 686 16.41 -0.37 -32.34
N TYR A 687 15.25 -0.23 -33.00
CA TYR A 687 14.65 -1.36 -33.75
C TYR A 687 14.06 -0.89 -35.06
N ARG A 688 14.93 -0.73 -36.06
CA ARG A 688 14.56 -0.92 -37.46
C ARG A 688 14.88 -2.38 -37.77
N PRO A 689 13.90 -3.28 -37.95
CA PRO A 689 14.20 -4.59 -38.50
C PRO A 689 14.86 -4.34 -39.85
N SER A 690 16.06 -4.85 -40.03
CA SER A 690 16.68 -4.97 -41.34
C SER A 690 15.80 -5.89 -42.20
N MET A 691 14.76 -5.35 -42.83
CA MET A 691 14.10 -6.02 -43.94
C MET A 691 15.01 -5.95 -45.16
N THR A 692 16.02 -6.82 -45.18
CA THR A 692 16.80 -7.16 -46.36
C THR A 692 16.46 -8.59 -46.77
N GLY A 693 15.81 -8.73 -47.94
CA GLY A 693 15.60 -9.99 -48.67
C GLY A 693 14.19 -10.58 -48.47
N ALA A 694 13.37 -10.85 -49.47
CA ALA A 694 13.60 -10.97 -50.91
C ALA A 694 12.35 -10.50 -51.67
N ALA A 695 12.56 -9.80 -52.79
CA ALA A 695 11.50 -9.50 -53.75
C ALA A 695 11.00 -10.80 -54.39
N PRO A 696 9.68 -11.00 -54.56
CA PRO A 696 9.18 -12.14 -55.31
C PRO A 696 9.54 -11.97 -56.78
N LYS A 697 10.24 -12.96 -57.33
CA LYS A 697 10.39 -13.12 -58.79
C LYS A 697 9.00 -13.26 -59.39
N LYS A 698 8.69 -12.37 -60.33
CA LYS A 698 7.67 -12.62 -61.35
C LYS A 698 8.25 -13.61 -62.33
N ASP A 699 7.64 -14.78 -62.44
CA ASP A 699 7.76 -15.62 -63.61
C ASP A 699 6.46 -15.46 -64.43
N ASP A 700 6.67 -15.28 -65.74
CA ASP A 700 5.66 -15.14 -66.80
C ASP A 700 4.84 -16.42 -67.04
#